data_AF-A0A6P2B329-F1
#
_entry.id   AF-A0A6P2B329-F1
#
_cell.length_a   1.000
_cell.length_b   1.000
_cell.length_c   1.000
_cell.angle_alpha   90.00
_cell.angle_beta   90.00
_cell.angle_gamma   90.00
#
_symmetry.space_group_name_H-M   'P 1'
#
loop_
_entity.id
_entity.type
_entity.pdbx_description
1 polymer ?
#
loop_
_entity_poly.entity_id
_entity_poly.type
_entity_poly.pdbx_seq_one_letter_code
_entity_poly.pdbx_strand_id
1 'polypeptide(L)'
;MSLDFDTLDHLIVGRRDNGGLGLLAASGGLSAQDALMWQGLVALDAVPRDIGDMHAVGLFIGPNAHGILSRAFYADEESQYPIYHHVLLPPSAVKMLAGNVAALIALIEQTAPDIPPDGALAPLKVPPAPTWTNDKRLLLFDRLIAQYGGMETLFSLLGATLHSHRLLVRGLPLDLNARMDLIQGIFLLLPSPARPEVTFTTYIEDVPENRGMIAFCDAPAPDSPRWVMDATEGIYPPPDVLEIPYIRSLRKLWTGDLKAFVNDLRAMELMAANLMHEQTLTIGLARVAARVDLDRMITEGADDIPPEAIKDACRQFEPTGDLQMRYAENLLRLAMSERDAEAVELLADWMARHEDVAIFAMSGLENALADEPDAVYFFARVMLGVADEEAGSERWLPLLHSAAAISMSIVLQESDDAETVMTWIKLIANEPPRYQLHGILRDGITEAIPLTHHDGELGRRLMIFAARRVPDVAPVLLADEQLIAAMEPPVGAALRDYQPEAVAEVLEIGREMTLFMLERALNDAPHKKQAADVFAPEQIDYLWNLYLYETFDGLPSAVQPNALINRLIQEGRGWLAGDSIESLIRHVIFLDSIELFVQVALSLPPADDLPRLLVTVFVQEGLTGENVNEATNRLIEAEALTPQQALDILLSVIEAHKWHGDFCLRLAEQVARLLQQNAALTIGFEYVQKLLKLAEATRSDLIAKTVVRRAMTHLETVADDAEQITLLSKTAKTIAWSATTQNQLAAWWRVYARSQAVARLQAWDKALTGKKPLQWARAVVQTALSIRRLMNKRSLEEFADAISTAYGVLQAFSDSFDDRQTAQFDQQTIRQELDARGAELTPDERNILAKNLRELAELITEIAERRSKATLIRREEEIERQLLSGAQSPQSAIDTMRWLSGYLSGQQDN
;
A
#
# COMPACT_ATOMS: atom_id res chain seq x y z
N MET A 1 50.23 -16.84 12.12
CA MET A 1 50.87 -17.32 13.37
C MET A 1 52.07 -18.15 12.95
N SER A 2 53.27 -17.86 13.46
CA SER A 2 54.33 -18.87 13.42
C SER A 2 54.04 -19.86 14.56
N LEU A 3 53.84 -21.12 14.19
CA LEU A 3 53.88 -22.22 15.15
C LEU A 3 55.29 -22.78 15.06
N ASP A 4 56.14 -22.34 15.97
CA ASP A 4 57.56 -22.70 16.03
C ASP A 4 57.71 -24.15 16.51
N PHE A 5 57.35 -25.10 15.63
CA PHE A 5 57.62 -26.53 15.79
C PHE A 5 59.11 -26.82 15.52
N ASP A 6 59.98 -26.22 16.34
CA ASP A 6 61.43 -26.44 16.32
C ASP A 6 61.79 -27.91 16.65
N THR A 7 60.88 -28.64 17.29
CA THR A 7 61.08 -30.01 17.79
C THR A 7 59.93 -30.97 17.50
N LEU A 8 60.26 -32.26 17.38
CA LEU A 8 59.37 -33.40 17.17
C LEU A 8 59.55 -34.44 18.27
N ASP A 9 58.44 -35.07 18.66
CA ASP A 9 58.44 -36.15 19.62
C ASP A 9 58.67 -37.51 18.94
N HIS A 10 59.44 -38.35 19.59
CA HIS A 10 59.87 -39.68 19.12
C HIS A 10 60.00 -40.66 20.27
N LEU A 11 59.91 -41.95 19.93
CA LEU A 11 60.09 -43.07 20.85
C LEU A 11 60.90 -44.20 20.20
N ILE A 12 61.58 -44.97 21.04
CA ILE A 12 62.42 -46.12 20.66
C ILE A 12 61.78 -47.39 21.23
N VAL A 13 61.60 -48.40 20.38
CA VAL A 13 61.06 -49.72 20.71
C VAL A 13 62.13 -50.78 20.45
N GLY A 14 62.21 -51.78 21.32
CA GLY A 14 63.07 -52.95 21.13
C GLY A 14 62.68 -54.06 22.09
N ARG A 15 63.43 -55.17 22.09
CA ARG A 15 63.13 -56.32 22.95
C ARG A 15 63.49 -56.03 24.41
N ARG A 16 62.54 -56.22 25.32
CA ARG A 16 62.75 -56.16 26.78
C ARG A 16 63.06 -57.55 27.36
N ASP A 17 63.54 -57.60 28.60
CA ASP A 17 63.91 -58.84 29.31
C ASP A 17 62.80 -59.90 29.39
N ASN A 18 61.53 -59.47 29.31
CA ASN A 18 60.36 -60.35 29.26
C ASN A 18 60.16 -61.05 27.90
N GLY A 19 61.04 -60.79 26.92
CA GLY A 19 61.05 -61.39 25.59
C GLY A 19 60.18 -60.69 24.55
N GLY A 20 59.34 -59.73 24.94
CA GLY A 20 58.48 -58.96 24.03
C GLY A 20 59.14 -57.67 23.52
N LEU A 21 58.65 -57.17 22.38
CA LEU A 21 58.92 -55.78 21.98
C LEU A 21 58.21 -54.82 22.93
N GLY A 22 58.86 -53.72 23.28
CA GLY A 22 58.29 -52.68 24.14
C GLY A 22 59.10 -51.39 24.08
N LEU A 23 58.54 -50.34 24.68
CA LEU A 23 59.18 -49.03 24.77
C LEU A 23 60.54 -49.13 25.51
N LEU A 24 61.61 -48.61 24.93
CA LEU A 24 62.90 -48.46 25.59
C LEU A 24 63.08 -47.04 26.13
N ALA A 25 62.79 -46.02 25.32
CA ALA A 25 62.84 -44.62 25.72
C ALA A 25 61.88 -43.74 24.88
N ALA A 26 61.46 -42.59 25.41
CA ALA A 26 60.48 -41.68 24.80
C ALA A 26 60.78 -40.20 25.09
N SER A 27 60.32 -39.31 24.20
CA SER A 27 60.24 -37.86 24.39
C SER A 27 58.76 -37.39 24.43
N GLY A 28 58.50 -36.10 24.63
CA GLY A 28 57.16 -35.49 24.55
C GLY A 28 56.14 -35.88 25.62
N GLY A 29 56.44 -36.87 26.46
CA GLY A 29 55.45 -37.55 27.29
C GLY A 29 54.76 -38.73 26.60
N LEU A 30 55.27 -39.18 25.44
CA LEU A 30 54.81 -40.39 24.75
C LEU A 30 54.91 -41.62 25.67
N SER A 31 53.86 -42.45 25.68
CA SER A 31 53.71 -43.54 26.64
C SER A 31 53.98 -44.93 26.04
N ALA A 32 54.04 -45.94 26.91
CA ALA A 32 54.09 -47.33 26.48
C ALA A 32 52.81 -47.78 25.73
N GLN A 33 51.68 -47.07 25.91
CA GLN A 33 50.45 -47.31 25.15
C GLN A 33 50.54 -46.74 23.73
N ASP A 34 51.20 -45.60 23.55
CA ASP A 34 51.47 -45.02 22.23
C ASP A 34 52.44 -45.90 21.44
N ALA A 35 53.49 -46.42 22.09
CA ALA A 35 54.41 -47.38 21.49
C ALA A 35 53.68 -48.66 20.99
N LEU A 36 52.76 -49.21 21.79
CA LEU A 36 51.93 -50.36 21.39
C LEU A 36 51.00 -50.01 20.22
N MET A 37 50.37 -48.83 20.25
CA MET A 37 49.51 -48.34 19.18
C MET A 37 50.28 -48.15 17.87
N TRP A 38 51.50 -47.60 17.90
CA TRP A 38 52.30 -47.34 16.71
C TRP A 38 52.85 -48.63 16.09
N GLN A 39 53.25 -49.63 16.89
CA GLN A 39 53.48 -51.00 16.42
C GLN A 39 52.23 -51.58 15.72
N GLY A 40 51.04 -51.22 16.20
CA GLY A 40 49.75 -51.53 15.60
C GLY A 40 49.40 -50.77 14.31
N LEU A 41 50.25 -49.86 13.82
CA LEU A 41 50.03 -49.04 12.62
C LEU A 41 51.18 -49.12 11.60
N VAL A 42 52.42 -49.24 12.07
CA VAL A 42 53.64 -49.35 11.26
C VAL A 42 53.73 -50.73 10.59
N ALA A 43 54.24 -50.79 9.37
CA ALA A 43 54.52 -52.04 8.64
C ALA A 43 55.93 -51.95 8.05
N LEU A 44 56.92 -52.28 8.87
CA LEU A 44 58.34 -52.09 8.59
C LEU A 44 59.12 -53.15 9.37
N ASP A 45 59.86 -53.99 8.66
CA ASP A 45 60.78 -54.95 9.27
C ASP A 45 62.22 -54.42 9.17
N ALA A 46 63.15 -54.97 9.95
CA ALA A 46 64.58 -54.70 9.77
C ALA A 46 65.15 -55.58 8.66
N VAL A 47 66.10 -55.06 7.88
CA VAL A 47 66.77 -55.83 6.82
C VAL A 47 67.65 -56.95 7.44
N PRO A 48 67.66 -58.18 6.89
CA PRO A 48 68.52 -59.27 7.39
C PRO A 48 70.03 -58.97 7.36
N ARG A 49 70.74 -59.42 8.41
CA ARG A 49 72.16 -59.09 8.69
C ARG A 49 73.17 -59.67 7.72
N ASP A 50 72.80 -60.78 7.08
CA ASP A 50 73.57 -61.40 5.98
C ASP A 50 73.61 -60.53 4.72
N ILE A 51 72.87 -59.41 4.68
CA ILE A 51 72.82 -58.44 3.58
C ILE A 51 73.42 -57.06 3.97
N GLY A 52 74.02 -56.95 5.17
CA GLY A 52 74.82 -55.78 5.62
C GLY A 52 74.08 -54.78 6.52
N ASP A 53 74.73 -53.64 6.81
CA ASP A 53 74.22 -52.55 7.67
C ASP A 53 73.11 -51.71 7.00
N MET A 54 72.08 -52.39 6.50
CA MET A 54 70.95 -51.77 5.83
C MET A 54 69.86 -51.39 6.83
N HIS A 55 69.52 -50.11 6.88
CA HIS A 55 68.41 -49.59 7.68
C HIS A 55 67.13 -49.54 6.83
N ALA A 56 66.03 -50.09 7.34
CA ALA A 56 64.73 -49.93 6.72
C ALA A 56 64.05 -48.64 7.21
N VAL A 57 63.28 -47.97 6.34
CA VAL A 57 62.55 -46.74 6.65
C VAL A 57 61.10 -46.85 6.13
N GLY A 58 60.15 -46.26 6.85
CA GLY A 58 58.78 -46.13 6.36
C GLY A 58 58.04 -44.93 6.92
N LEU A 59 57.06 -44.43 6.16
CA LEU A 59 56.16 -43.34 6.53
C LEU A 59 54.73 -43.88 6.54
N PHE A 60 54.05 -43.74 7.67
CA PHE A 60 52.71 -44.29 7.92
C PHE A 60 51.76 -43.19 8.42
N ILE A 61 50.44 -43.40 8.27
CA ILE A 61 49.43 -42.52 8.88
C ILE A 61 49.16 -43.02 10.31
N GLY A 62 49.34 -42.12 11.27
CA GLY A 62 49.11 -42.32 12.70
C GLY A 62 47.76 -41.80 13.19
N PRO A 63 47.55 -41.73 14.51
CA PRO A 63 46.35 -41.10 15.09
C PRO A 63 46.24 -39.62 14.69
N ASN A 64 45.03 -39.10 14.62
CA ASN A 64 44.71 -37.69 14.29
C ASN A 64 45.35 -37.18 12.98
N ALA A 65 45.61 -38.08 12.01
CA ALA A 65 46.34 -37.79 10.77
C ALA A 65 47.76 -37.23 10.96
N HIS A 66 48.39 -37.45 12.12
CA HIS A 66 49.84 -37.27 12.25
C HIS A 66 50.56 -38.34 11.42
N GLY A 67 51.66 -38.00 10.76
CA GLY A 67 52.55 -39.00 10.16
C GLY A 67 53.36 -39.72 11.24
N ILE A 68 53.70 -40.99 11.01
CA ILE A 68 54.68 -41.75 11.80
C ILE A 68 55.80 -42.14 10.86
N LEU A 69 56.96 -41.49 11.00
CA LEU A 69 58.20 -41.90 10.33
C LEU A 69 58.90 -42.94 11.21
N SER A 70 59.30 -44.07 10.62
CA SER A 70 59.89 -45.20 11.34
C SER A 70 61.20 -45.64 10.71
N ARG A 71 62.20 -45.98 11.54
CA ARG A 71 63.47 -46.64 11.15
C ARG A 71 63.58 -47.98 11.87
N ALA A 72 63.89 -49.06 11.16
CA ALA A 72 64.17 -50.38 11.75
C ALA A 72 65.64 -50.76 11.51
N PHE A 73 66.35 -51.14 12.58
CA PHE A 73 67.82 -51.26 12.58
C PHE A 73 68.35 -52.06 13.78
N TYR A 74 69.65 -51.97 14.08
CA TYR A 74 70.29 -52.51 15.30
C TYR A 74 71.20 -51.47 15.95
N ALA A 75 71.57 -51.68 17.21
CA ALA A 75 72.61 -50.87 17.84
C ALA A 75 74.02 -51.23 17.30
N ASP A 76 74.30 -52.51 17.10
CA ASP A 76 75.64 -53.04 16.78
C ASP A 76 75.58 -54.40 16.05
N GLU A 77 76.76 -54.95 15.69
CA GLU A 77 76.92 -56.26 15.05
C GLU A 77 76.52 -57.44 15.97
N GLU A 78 76.61 -57.29 17.30
CA GLU A 78 76.32 -58.37 18.26
C GLU A 78 74.82 -58.48 18.62
N SER A 79 74.04 -57.43 18.35
CA SER A 79 72.62 -57.32 18.66
C SER A 79 71.76 -58.36 17.94
N GLN A 80 71.15 -59.27 18.70
CA GLN A 80 70.27 -60.31 18.16
C GLN A 80 68.86 -59.82 17.76
N TYR A 81 68.44 -58.62 18.15
CA TYR A 81 67.06 -58.14 17.97
C TYR A 81 67.02 -56.71 17.42
N PRO A 82 66.11 -56.40 16.47
CA PRO A 82 66.02 -55.07 15.91
C PRO A 82 65.46 -54.04 16.89
N ILE A 83 65.89 -52.80 16.69
CA ILE A 83 65.38 -51.59 17.33
C ILE A 83 64.54 -50.83 16.28
N TYR A 84 63.41 -50.30 16.73
CA TYR A 84 62.51 -49.46 15.94
C TYR A 84 62.49 -48.06 16.54
N HIS A 85 62.89 -47.06 15.76
CA HIS A 85 62.83 -45.64 16.13
C HIS A 85 61.66 -45.01 15.38
N HIS A 86 60.67 -44.49 16.10
CA HIS A 86 59.45 -43.90 15.55
C HIS A 86 59.35 -42.41 15.91
N VAL A 87 59.15 -41.55 14.92
CA VAL A 87 59.02 -40.09 15.06
C VAL A 87 57.60 -39.66 14.66
N LEU A 88 56.95 -38.89 15.53
CA LEU A 88 55.64 -38.30 15.27
C LEU A 88 55.80 -37.02 14.45
N LEU A 89 55.15 -36.97 13.29
CA LEU A 89 55.17 -35.83 12.38
C LEU A 89 53.80 -35.14 12.39
N PRO A 90 53.65 -33.94 13.01
CA PRO A 90 52.40 -33.21 12.91
C PRO A 90 52.14 -32.78 11.45
N PRO A 91 50.88 -32.65 11.00
CA PRO A 91 50.55 -32.25 9.62
C PRO A 91 51.23 -30.96 9.16
N SER A 92 51.52 -30.03 10.08
CA SER A 92 52.34 -28.84 9.84
C SER A 92 53.77 -29.17 9.37
N ALA A 93 54.45 -30.10 10.05
CA ALA A 93 55.80 -30.53 9.70
C ALA A 93 55.82 -31.30 8.37
N VAL A 94 54.87 -32.22 8.14
CA VAL A 94 54.80 -32.97 6.87
C VAL A 94 54.52 -32.04 5.68
N LYS A 95 53.66 -31.04 5.87
CA LYS A 95 53.42 -29.97 4.87
C LYS A 95 54.66 -29.08 4.65
N MET A 96 55.37 -28.68 5.71
CA MET A 96 56.60 -27.89 5.62
C MET A 96 57.73 -28.65 4.89
N LEU A 97 57.83 -29.95 5.11
CA LEU A 97 58.78 -30.83 4.42
C LEU A 97 58.41 -31.01 2.92
N ALA A 98 57.20 -30.66 2.49
CA ALA A 98 56.74 -30.62 1.10
C ALA A 98 56.95 -31.93 0.30
N GLY A 99 57.00 -33.07 0.99
CA GLY A 99 57.35 -34.37 0.41
C GLY A 99 58.84 -34.54 0.05
N ASN A 100 59.74 -33.80 0.71
CA ASN A 100 61.18 -34.01 0.63
C ASN A 100 61.59 -35.21 1.49
N VAL A 101 61.79 -36.35 0.84
CA VAL A 101 62.12 -37.64 1.45
C VAL A 101 63.50 -37.59 2.13
N ALA A 102 64.49 -36.90 1.55
CA ALA A 102 65.81 -36.76 2.16
C ALA A 102 65.78 -35.98 3.48
N ALA A 103 64.92 -34.96 3.60
CA ALA A 103 64.73 -34.22 4.84
C ALA A 103 64.00 -35.03 5.93
N LEU A 104 63.13 -35.98 5.53
CA LEU A 104 62.57 -36.98 6.44
C LEU A 104 63.64 -37.94 6.95
N ILE A 105 64.46 -38.51 6.06
CA ILE A 105 65.56 -39.42 6.42
C ILE A 105 66.52 -38.76 7.44
N ALA A 106 66.88 -37.49 7.25
CA ALA A 106 67.79 -36.76 8.13
C ALA A 106 67.32 -36.60 9.59
N LEU A 107 66.03 -36.80 9.89
CA LEU A 107 65.51 -36.86 11.27
C LEU A 107 65.91 -38.16 11.99
N ILE A 108 65.98 -39.26 11.25
CA ILE A 108 66.14 -40.61 11.80
C ILE A 108 67.53 -41.19 11.57
N GLU A 109 68.33 -40.65 10.64
CA GLU A 109 69.69 -41.11 10.32
C GLU A 109 70.76 -40.68 11.33
N GLN A 110 70.51 -39.61 12.10
CA GLN A 110 71.39 -39.21 13.20
C GLN A 110 71.66 -40.42 14.11
N THR A 111 72.93 -40.59 14.50
CA THR A 111 73.50 -41.83 15.04
C THR A 111 72.63 -42.47 16.12
N ALA A 112 72.53 -43.81 16.08
CA ALA A 112 71.71 -44.64 16.97
C ALA A 112 71.56 -44.01 18.37
N PRO A 113 70.37 -43.50 18.73
CA PRO A 113 70.24 -42.63 19.89
C PRO A 113 70.59 -43.36 21.19
N ASP A 114 71.60 -42.85 21.90
CA ASP A 114 72.03 -43.34 23.22
C ASP A 114 70.81 -43.41 24.16
N ILE A 115 70.39 -44.63 24.49
CA ILE A 115 69.18 -44.88 25.28
C ILE A 115 69.48 -44.53 26.75
N PRO A 116 68.87 -43.46 27.33
CA PRO A 116 69.25 -43.01 28.66
C PRO A 116 68.75 -43.97 29.75
N PRO A 117 69.44 -44.10 30.92
CA PRO A 117 69.04 -45.04 31.96
C PRO A 117 67.67 -44.79 32.62
N ASP A 118 67.09 -43.61 32.43
CA ASP A 118 65.75 -43.23 32.87
C ASP A 118 64.68 -43.32 31.75
N GLY A 119 65.09 -43.62 30.52
CA GLY A 119 64.22 -43.71 29.35
C GLY A 119 63.74 -42.37 28.78
N ALA A 120 64.31 -41.23 29.18
CA ALA A 120 63.86 -39.91 28.74
C ALA A 120 64.69 -39.35 27.56
N LEU A 121 64.09 -39.25 26.38
CA LEU A 121 64.73 -38.71 25.17
C LEU A 121 64.51 -37.19 25.05
N ALA A 122 65.51 -36.50 24.49
CA ALA A 122 65.34 -35.13 24.01
C ALA A 122 64.55 -35.13 22.67
N PRO A 123 63.55 -34.26 22.48
CA PRO A 123 62.85 -34.08 21.21
C PRO A 123 63.80 -33.78 20.03
N LEU A 124 63.54 -34.35 18.86
CA LEU A 124 64.36 -34.18 17.65
C LEU A 124 64.12 -32.80 17.03
N LYS A 125 65.18 -32.10 16.63
CA LYS A 125 65.01 -30.83 15.90
C LYS A 125 64.62 -31.05 14.45
N VAL A 126 63.68 -30.26 13.94
CA VAL A 126 63.29 -30.33 12.52
C VAL A 126 64.43 -29.75 11.66
N PRO A 127 64.96 -30.50 10.67
CA PRO A 127 65.98 -29.96 9.78
C PRO A 127 65.37 -28.90 8.84
N PRO A 128 66.12 -27.86 8.45
CA PRO A 128 65.66 -26.88 7.47
C PRO A 128 65.46 -27.58 6.12
N ALA A 129 64.20 -27.80 5.74
CA ALA A 129 63.83 -28.52 4.52
C ALA A 129 64.32 -27.77 3.27
N PRO A 130 65.28 -28.31 2.48
CA PRO A 130 65.71 -27.64 1.26
C PRO A 130 64.61 -27.77 0.20
N THR A 131 64.23 -26.65 -0.40
CA THR A 131 63.24 -26.64 -1.49
C THR A 131 63.76 -27.42 -2.70
N TRP A 132 62.88 -28.25 -3.29
CA TRP A 132 63.17 -28.97 -4.54
C TRP A 132 63.15 -28.02 -5.73
N THR A 133 64.30 -27.47 -6.09
CA THR A 133 64.50 -26.66 -7.29
C THR A 133 64.23 -27.47 -8.56
N ASN A 134 63.81 -26.80 -9.65
CA ASN A 134 63.53 -27.46 -10.92
C ASN A 134 64.73 -28.30 -11.40
N ASP A 135 65.96 -27.80 -11.30
CA ASP A 135 67.16 -28.52 -11.71
C ASP A 135 67.35 -29.85 -10.96
N LYS A 136 66.99 -29.90 -9.67
CA LYS A 136 67.01 -31.15 -8.89
C LYS A 136 65.87 -32.10 -9.29
N ARG A 137 64.68 -31.58 -9.60
CA ARG A 137 63.56 -32.39 -10.13
C ARG A 137 63.96 -33.03 -11.47
N LEU A 138 64.54 -32.24 -12.38
CA LEU A 138 65.06 -32.71 -13.67
C LEU A 138 66.11 -33.82 -13.50
N LEU A 139 67.17 -33.57 -12.73
CA LEU A 139 68.25 -34.54 -12.52
C LEU A 139 67.81 -35.86 -11.88
N LEU A 140 66.75 -35.86 -11.06
CA LEU A 140 66.17 -37.08 -10.51
C LEU A 140 65.29 -37.80 -11.55
N PHE A 141 64.43 -37.08 -12.28
CA PHE A 141 63.63 -37.69 -13.33
C PHE A 141 64.50 -38.26 -14.48
N ASP A 142 65.54 -37.57 -14.92
CA ASP A 142 66.49 -38.09 -15.92
C ASP A 142 67.10 -39.43 -15.48
N ARG A 143 67.51 -39.54 -14.21
CA ARG A 143 68.05 -40.77 -13.60
C ARG A 143 67.01 -41.89 -13.59
N LEU A 144 65.80 -41.60 -13.12
CA LEU A 144 64.72 -42.58 -13.00
C LEU A 144 64.20 -43.05 -14.37
N ILE A 145 64.10 -42.14 -15.35
CA ILE A 145 63.72 -42.46 -16.73
C ILE A 145 64.78 -43.38 -17.38
N ALA A 146 66.07 -43.09 -17.19
CA ALA A 146 67.15 -43.94 -17.67
C ALA A 146 67.20 -45.32 -16.99
N GLN A 147 66.78 -45.41 -15.71
CA GLN A 147 66.77 -46.66 -14.94
C GLN A 147 65.52 -47.53 -15.18
N TYR A 148 64.35 -46.92 -15.40
CA TYR A 148 63.04 -47.60 -15.45
C TYR A 148 62.35 -47.51 -16.82
N GLY A 149 63.06 -47.06 -17.87
CA GLY A 149 62.64 -47.21 -19.26
C GLY A 149 61.65 -46.18 -19.80
N GLY A 150 61.23 -45.18 -19.01
CA GLY A 150 60.37 -44.10 -19.50
C GLY A 150 59.58 -43.37 -18.40
N MET A 151 59.01 -42.21 -18.76
CA MET A 151 58.07 -41.50 -17.89
C MET A 151 56.74 -42.27 -17.72
N GLU A 152 56.26 -42.97 -18.76
CA GLU A 152 55.09 -43.85 -18.69
C GLU A 152 55.22 -44.94 -17.62
N THR A 153 56.44 -45.44 -17.36
CA THR A 153 56.70 -46.35 -16.23
C THR A 153 56.43 -45.66 -14.90
N LEU A 154 56.92 -44.44 -14.71
CA LEU A 154 56.72 -43.67 -13.48
C LEU A 154 55.24 -43.28 -13.29
N PHE A 155 54.51 -43.03 -14.38
CA PHE A 155 53.05 -42.86 -14.37
C PHE A 155 52.31 -44.15 -13.97
N SER A 156 52.76 -45.32 -14.44
CA SER A 156 52.20 -46.61 -14.02
C SER A 156 52.44 -46.89 -12.53
N LEU A 157 53.65 -46.60 -12.04
CA LEU A 157 53.98 -46.75 -10.61
C LEU A 157 53.20 -45.78 -9.71
N LEU A 158 53.02 -44.51 -10.13
CA LEU A 158 52.15 -43.58 -9.41
C LEU A 158 50.68 -44.02 -9.47
N GLY A 159 50.18 -44.47 -10.62
CA GLY A 159 48.82 -44.97 -10.76
C GLY A 159 48.56 -46.16 -9.84
N ALA A 160 49.49 -47.12 -9.80
CA ALA A 160 49.44 -48.26 -8.88
C ALA A 160 49.47 -47.83 -7.40
N THR A 161 50.29 -46.82 -7.07
CA THR A 161 50.37 -46.23 -5.72
C THR A 161 49.03 -45.59 -5.30
N LEU A 162 48.34 -44.91 -6.23
CA LEU A 162 47.04 -44.27 -6.00
C LEU A 162 45.84 -45.24 -6.09
N HIS A 163 46.04 -46.46 -6.60
CA HIS A 163 44.98 -47.45 -6.73
C HIS A 163 44.63 -48.11 -5.38
N SER A 164 43.40 -48.62 -5.24
CA SER A 164 42.96 -49.34 -4.03
C SER A 164 43.83 -50.57 -3.70
N HIS A 165 44.37 -51.22 -4.72
CA HIS A 165 45.31 -52.34 -4.63
C HIS A 165 46.71 -51.92 -4.17
N ARG A 166 47.10 -50.65 -4.34
CA ARG A 166 48.43 -50.11 -3.96
C ARG A 166 49.59 -50.75 -4.73
N LEU A 167 50.79 -50.21 -4.52
CA LEU A 167 52.03 -50.68 -5.15
C LEU A 167 52.82 -51.63 -4.23
N LEU A 168 53.31 -52.72 -4.81
CA LEU A 168 54.33 -53.61 -4.28
C LEU A 168 55.54 -53.61 -5.22
N VAL A 169 56.74 -53.36 -4.70
CA VAL A 169 57.98 -53.27 -5.47
C VAL A 169 58.92 -54.40 -5.08
N ARG A 170 59.42 -55.13 -6.07
CA ARG A 170 60.26 -56.33 -5.93
C ARG A 170 61.51 -56.23 -6.81
N GLY A 171 62.57 -56.97 -6.43
CA GLY A 171 63.78 -57.11 -7.25
C GLY A 171 64.68 -55.86 -7.31
N LEU A 172 64.41 -54.82 -6.50
CA LEU A 172 65.31 -53.67 -6.38
C LEU A 172 66.41 -53.93 -5.34
N PRO A 173 67.62 -53.38 -5.54
CA PRO A 173 68.67 -53.42 -4.51
C PRO A 173 68.17 -52.95 -3.14
N LEU A 174 68.72 -53.53 -2.07
CA LEU A 174 68.40 -53.15 -0.68
C LEU A 174 69.06 -51.83 -0.25
N ASP A 175 69.78 -51.15 -1.14
CA ASP A 175 70.25 -49.78 -0.92
C ASP A 175 69.07 -48.82 -0.68
N LEU A 176 69.06 -48.21 0.50
CA LEU A 176 68.05 -47.25 0.91
C LEU A 176 67.99 -46.05 -0.06
N ASN A 177 69.13 -45.61 -0.62
CA ASN A 177 69.15 -44.44 -1.50
C ASN A 177 68.40 -44.71 -2.80
N ALA A 178 68.65 -45.85 -3.48
CA ALA A 178 67.92 -46.25 -4.68
C ALA A 178 66.41 -46.45 -4.43
N ARG A 179 66.02 -47.03 -3.28
CA ARG A 179 64.59 -47.18 -2.92
C ARG A 179 63.94 -45.81 -2.65
N MET A 180 64.65 -44.89 -2.01
CA MET A 180 64.15 -43.55 -1.68
C MET A 180 64.17 -42.56 -2.86
N ASP A 181 65.10 -42.69 -3.82
CA ASP A 181 65.10 -41.97 -5.10
C ASP A 181 63.80 -42.26 -5.88
N LEU A 182 63.39 -43.53 -5.94
CA LEU A 182 62.15 -43.95 -6.60
C LEU A 182 60.91 -43.38 -5.90
N ILE A 183 60.83 -43.50 -4.56
CA ILE A 183 59.75 -42.89 -3.77
C ILE A 183 59.70 -41.37 -4.00
N GLN A 184 60.86 -40.70 -3.97
CA GLN A 184 60.94 -39.26 -4.18
C GLN A 184 60.51 -38.86 -5.60
N GLY A 185 60.82 -39.66 -6.62
CA GLY A 185 60.33 -39.45 -7.99
C GLY A 185 58.81 -39.55 -8.10
N ILE A 186 58.21 -40.60 -7.52
CA ILE A 186 56.75 -40.77 -7.45
C ILE A 186 56.10 -39.59 -6.70
N PHE A 187 56.74 -39.10 -5.62
CA PHE A 187 56.28 -37.92 -4.88
C PHE A 187 56.37 -36.63 -5.71
N LEU A 188 57.39 -36.46 -6.55
CA LEU A 188 57.54 -35.25 -7.39
C LEU A 188 56.52 -35.18 -8.54
N LEU A 189 55.94 -36.32 -8.94
CA LEU A 189 54.80 -36.37 -9.86
C LEU A 189 53.46 -35.98 -9.20
N LEU A 190 53.42 -35.82 -7.88
CA LEU A 190 52.27 -35.31 -7.12
C LEU A 190 52.49 -33.84 -6.74
N PRO A 191 51.42 -33.03 -6.59
CA PRO A 191 51.55 -31.67 -6.06
C PRO A 191 51.85 -31.71 -4.55
N SER A 192 52.50 -30.68 -4.00
CA SER A 192 52.92 -30.67 -2.59
C SER A 192 51.82 -30.99 -1.55
N PRO A 193 50.53 -30.62 -1.71
CA PRO A 193 49.48 -30.99 -0.76
C PRO A 193 49.17 -32.49 -0.72
N ALA A 194 49.46 -33.24 -1.80
CA ALA A 194 49.14 -34.65 -1.94
C ALA A 194 50.23 -35.59 -1.39
N ARG A 195 51.50 -35.16 -1.43
CA ARG A 195 52.66 -35.96 -0.99
C ARG A 195 52.56 -36.47 0.47
N PRO A 196 52.05 -35.69 1.47
CA PRO A 196 51.89 -36.14 2.85
C PRO A 196 51.02 -37.40 3.03
N GLU A 197 50.04 -37.62 2.15
CA GLU A 197 49.09 -38.73 2.24
C GLU A 197 49.69 -40.06 1.74
N VAL A 198 50.79 -40.02 0.97
CA VAL A 198 51.40 -41.22 0.38
C VAL A 198 52.32 -41.90 1.37
N THR A 199 51.86 -43.04 1.89
CA THR A 199 52.60 -43.86 2.84
C THR A 199 53.51 -44.87 2.15
N PHE A 200 54.67 -45.19 2.72
CA PHE A 200 55.62 -46.14 2.15
C PHE A 200 56.38 -46.97 3.20
N THR A 201 56.95 -48.09 2.78
CA THR A 201 57.89 -48.90 3.58
C THR A 201 58.99 -49.50 2.69
N THR A 202 60.27 -49.26 3.01
CA THR A 202 61.41 -49.65 2.16
C THR A 202 61.89 -51.09 2.37
N TYR A 203 61.37 -51.79 3.39
CA TYR A 203 61.56 -53.23 3.56
C TYR A 203 60.44 -53.83 4.42
N ILE A 204 59.93 -54.99 3.99
CA ILE A 204 58.99 -55.81 4.76
C ILE A 204 59.09 -57.28 4.30
N GLU A 205 58.94 -58.24 5.23
CA GLU A 205 59.02 -59.68 4.92
C GLU A 205 57.67 -60.26 4.51
N ASP A 206 56.59 -59.88 5.20
CA ASP A 206 55.19 -60.20 4.87
C ASP A 206 54.41 -58.92 4.58
N VAL A 207 53.55 -58.93 3.56
CA VAL A 207 52.93 -57.71 3.03
C VAL A 207 51.48 -57.60 3.51
N PRO A 208 51.19 -56.85 4.61
CA PRO A 208 49.83 -56.67 5.07
C PRO A 208 49.06 -55.86 4.03
N GLU A 209 47.89 -56.36 3.63
CA GLU A 209 47.04 -55.77 2.59
C GLU A 209 46.81 -54.26 2.79
N ASN A 210 46.69 -53.83 4.04
CA ASN A 210 46.14 -52.51 4.40
C ASN A 210 47.14 -51.44 4.91
N ARG A 211 48.45 -51.70 5.01
CA ARG A 211 49.45 -50.72 5.51
C ARG A 211 50.48 -50.31 4.42
N GLY A 212 50.75 -49.02 4.27
CA GLY A 212 51.62 -48.47 3.22
C GLY A 212 50.99 -48.49 1.82
N MET A 213 51.16 -47.41 1.04
CA MET A 213 50.76 -47.32 -0.38
C MET A 213 51.85 -47.78 -1.34
N ILE A 214 53.12 -47.66 -0.94
CA ILE A 214 54.27 -48.29 -1.59
C ILE A 214 54.92 -49.25 -0.59
N ALA A 215 55.00 -50.54 -0.89
CA ALA A 215 55.75 -51.50 -0.10
C ALA A 215 56.89 -52.09 -0.93
N PHE A 216 58.08 -52.23 -0.36
CA PHE A 216 59.20 -52.94 -0.98
C PHE A 216 59.38 -54.28 -0.26
N CYS A 217 59.28 -55.39 -0.99
CA CYS A 217 59.37 -56.74 -0.44
C CYS A 217 60.12 -57.63 -1.43
N ASP A 218 61.17 -58.30 -0.95
CA ASP A 218 62.02 -59.14 -1.81
C ASP A 218 61.56 -60.62 -1.81
N ALA A 219 60.67 -61.00 -0.89
CA ALA A 219 60.04 -62.31 -0.86
C ALA A 219 59.09 -62.54 -2.06
N PRO A 220 58.87 -63.79 -2.50
CA PRO A 220 57.85 -64.12 -3.49
C PRO A 220 56.46 -64.13 -2.85
N ALA A 221 55.62 -63.15 -3.21
CA ALA A 221 54.23 -63.02 -2.73
C ALA A 221 53.22 -63.27 -3.88
N PRO A 222 53.05 -64.53 -4.35
CA PRO A 222 52.28 -64.83 -5.57
C PRO A 222 50.79 -64.51 -5.47
N ASP A 223 50.22 -64.56 -4.26
CA ASP A 223 48.80 -64.31 -3.98
C ASP A 223 48.53 -62.87 -3.47
N SER A 224 49.48 -61.94 -3.61
CA SER A 224 49.33 -60.58 -3.09
C SER A 224 48.23 -59.80 -3.84
N PRO A 225 47.26 -59.17 -3.15
CA PRO A 225 46.22 -58.36 -3.78
C PRO A 225 46.70 -56.96 -4.19
N ARG A 226 48.02 -56.78 -4.39
CA ARG A 226 48.67 -55.52 -4.76
C ARG A 226 49.12 -55.52 -6.21
N TRP A 227 49.25 -54.34 -6.81
CA TRP A 227 49.89 -54.21 -8.10
C TRP A 227 51.42 -54.33 -7.95
N VAL A 228 52.01 -55.28 -8.68
CA VAL A 228 53.43 -55.62 -8.56
C VAL A 228 54.25 -54.91 -9.65
N MET A 229 55.33 -54.26 -9.21
CA MET A 229 56.50 -53.98 -10.04
C MET A 229 57.59 -54.99 -9.67
N ASP A 230 58.18 -55.67 -10.64
CA ASP A 230 59.39 -56.47 -10.46
C ASP A 230 60.50 -55.96 -11.37
N ALA A 231 61.53 -55.37 -10.74
CA ALA A 231 62.67 -54.79 -11.45
C ALA A 231 63.62 -55.83 -12.06
N THR A 232 63.52 -57.11 -11.65
CA THR A 232 64.33 -58.21 -12.20
C THR A 232 63.63 -58.94 -13.35
N GLU A 233 62.32 -59.14 -13.25
CA GLU A 233 61.52 -59.80 -14.30
C GLU A 233 60.97 -58.81 -15.35
N GLY A 234 61.07 -57.50 -15.10
CA GLY A 234 60.54 -56.46 -15.99
C GLY A 234 59.01 -56.35 -15.96
N ILE A 235 58.39 -56.76 -14.84
CA ILE A 235 56.95 -56.70 -14.63
C ILE A 235 56.57 -55.33 -14.10
N TYR A 236 55.49 -54.78 -14.64
CA TYR A 236 54.94 -53.47 -14.24
C TYR A 236 53.43 -53.57 -14.00
N PRO A 237 52.85 -52.63 -13.23
CA PRO A 237 51.40 -52.56 -13.02
C PRO A 237 50.59 -52.49 -14.32
N PRO A 238 49.35 -53.02 -14.34
CA PRO A 238 48.55 -53.14 -15.55
C PRO A 238 48.10 -51.77 -16.10
N PRO A 239 47.81 -51.66 -17.41
CA PRO A 239 47.43 -50.39 -18.05
C PRO A 239 46.27 -49.64 -17.39
N ASP A 240 45.34 -50.35 -16.74
CA ASP A 240 44.17 -49.78 -16.05
C ASP A 240 44.54 -48.69 -15.02
N VAL A 241 45.74 -48.75 -14.41
CA VAL A 241 46.20 -47.72 -13.47
C VAL A 241 46.50 -46.37 -14.13
N LEU A 242 46.68 -46.35 -15.46
CA LEU A 242 46.88 -45.14 -16.26
C LEU A 242 45.57 -44.40 -16.57
N GLU A 243 44.42 -45.05 -16.36
CA GLU A 243 43.09 -44.47 -16.58
C GLU A 243 42.53 -43.72 -15.36
N ILE A 244 43.26 -43.73 -14.24
CA ILE A 244 43.02 -42.83 -13.10
C ILE A 244 43.10 -41.38 -13.62
N PRO A 245 42.08 -40.51 -13.37
CA PRO A 245 41.99 -39.19 -14.01
C PRO A 245 43.27 -38.35 -13.92
N TYR A 246 43.89 -38.30 -12.74
CA TYR A 246 45.15 -37.59 -12.52
C TYR A 246 46.31 -38.11 -13.38
N ILE A 247 46.44 -39.43 -13.52
CA ILE A 247 47.46 -40.05 -14.38
C ILE A 247 47.16 -39.75 -15.85
N ARG A 248 45.90 -39.82 -16.28
CA ARG A 248 45.48 -39.45 -17.63
C ARG A 248 45.83 -38.00 -17.95
N SER A 249 45.68 -37.07 -17.01
CA SER A 249 46.10 -35.66 -17.18
C SER A 249 47.62 -35.51 -17.23
N LEU A 250 48.40 -36.18 -16.37
CA LEU A 250 49.87 -36.18 -16.46
C LEU A 250 50.37 -36.70 -17.83
N ARG A 251 49.74 -37.76 -18.35
CA ARG A 251 50.06 -38.32 -19.67
C ARG A 251 49.74 -37.36 -20.83
N LYS A 252 48.71 -36.52 -20.70
CA LYS A 252 48.39 -35.45 -21.66
C LYS A 252 49.40 -34.29 -21.62
N LEU A 253 49.93 -33.96 -20.44
CA LEU A 253 50.99 -32.95 -20.29
C LEU A 253 52.36 -33.46 -20.76
N TRP A 254 52.59 -34.77 -20.76
CA TRP A 254 53.85 -35.37 -21.22
C TRP A 254 54.01 -35.30 -22.75
N THR A 255 54.57 -34.19 -23.22
CA THR A 255 54.89 -33.93 -24.64
C THR A 255 56.26 -34.45 -25.07
N GLY A 256 57.04 -35.04 -24.15
CA GLY A 256 58.42 -35.49 -24.38
C GLY A 256 59.50 -34.51 -23.93
N ASP A 257 59.16 -33.24 -23.64
CA ASP A 257 60.07 -32.27 -23.02
C ASP A 257 59.92 -32.30 -21.48
N LEU A 258 60.95 -32.80 -20.80
CA LEU A 258 61.01 -32.86 -19.34
C LEU A 258 61.04 -31.47 -18.68
N LYS A 259 61.57 -30.45 -19.37
CA LYS A 259 61.60 -29.07 -18.87
C LYS A 259 60.23 -28.41 -18.97
N ALA A 260 59.48 -28.67 -20.05
CA ALA A 260 58.08 -28.25 -20.14
C ALA A 260 57.25 -28.92 -19.04
N PHE A 261 57.29 -30.24 -18.97
CA PHE A 261 56.52 -31.03 -18.00
C PHE A 261 56.79 -30.65 -16.53
N VAL A 262 58.03 -30.33 -16.15
CA VAL A 262 58.35 -29.86 -14.78
C VAL A 262 57.81 -28.44 -14.50
N ASN A 263 57.57 -27.61 -15.52
CA ASN A 263 56.83 -26.35 -15.35
C ASN A 263 55.33 -26.58 -15.26
N ASP A 264 54.76 -27.52 -16.04
CA ASP A 264 53.33 -27.86 -15.98
C ASP A 264 52.96 -28.44 -14.62
N LEU A 265 53.78 -29.37 -14.09
CA LEU A 265 53.68 -29.86 -12.70
C LEU A 265 53.70 -28.72 -11.67
N ARG A 266 54.41 -27.61 -11.93
CA ARG A 266 54.45 -26.44 -11.05
C ARG A 266 53.18 -25.59 -11.15
N ALA A 267 52.55 -25.50 -12.32
CA ALA A 267 51.22 -24.89 -12.46
C ALA A 267 50.16 -25.71 -11.71
N MET A 268 50.19 -27.04 -11.86
CA MET A 268 49.34 -27.96 -11.07
C MET A 268 49.57 -27.82 -9.56
N GLU A 269 50.82 -27.64 -9.13
CA GLU A 269 51.20 -27.48 -7.72
C GLU A 269 50.61 -26.19 -7.09
N LEU A 270 50.36 -25.14 -7.89
CA LEU A 270 49.63 -23.94 -7.46
C LEU A 270 48.11 -24.17 -7.36
N MET A 271 47.50 -24.78 -8.37
CA MET A 271 46.06 -25.09 -8.39
C MET A 271 45.68 -26.03 -7.24
N ALA A 272 46.48 -27.07 -7.02
CA ALA A 272 46.26 -28.09 -5.99
C ALA A 272 46.26 -27.53 -4.56
N ALA A 273 46.97 -26.44 -4.30
CA ALA A 273 46.98 -25.80 -2.98
C ALA A 273 45.58 -25.33 -2.54
N ASN A 274 44.73 -24.97 -3.51
CA ASN A 274 43.34 -24.56 -3.29
C ASN A 274 42.37 -25.73 -3.52
N LEU A 275 42.45 -26.41 -4.68
CA LEU A 275 41.48 -27.43 -5.09
C LEU A 275 41.47 -28.71 -4.22
N MET A 276 42.56 -28.99 -3.50
CA MET A 276 42.65 -30.13 -2.58
C MET A 276 42.28 -29.79 -1.13
N HIS A 277 41.85 -28.56 -0.82
CA HIS A 277 41.50 -28.17 0.55
C HIS A 277 40.33 -29.02 1.08
N GLU A 278 40.54 -29.65 2.25
CA GLU A 278 39.59 -30.56 2.92
C GLU A 278 39.10 -31.75 2.05
N GLN A 279 39.76 -32.05 0.92
CA GLN A 279 39.42 -33.19 0.07
C GLN A 279 40.26 -34.43 0.43
N THR A 280 39.72 -35.62 0.17
CA THR A 280 40.53 -36.85 0.17
C THR A 280 41.51 -36.83 -1.01
N LEU A 281 42.64 -37.53 -0.88
CA LEU A 281 43.70 -37.61 -1.89
C LEU A 281 43.14 -37.84 -3.32
N THR A 282 42.30 -38.87 -3.48
CA THR A 282 41.72 -39.23 -4.79
C THR A 282 40.78 -38.16 -5.34
N ILE A 283 39.94 -37.54 -4.51
CA ILE A 283 38.97 -36.51 -4.93
C ILE A 283 39.71 -35.21 -5.29
N GLY A 284 40.66 -34.78 -4.45
CA GLY A 284 41.46 -33.58 -4.70
C GLY A 284 42.31 -33.70 -5.98
N LEU A 285 42.97 -34.84 -6.19
CA LEU A 285 43.72 -35.09 -7.43
C LEU A 285 42.79 -35.16 -8.66
N ALA A 286 41.58 -35.71 -8.54
CA ALA A 286 40.60 -35.72 -9.63
C ALA A 286 40.09 -34.31 -9.98
N ARG A 287 39.92 -33.41 -9.00
CA ARG A 287 39.58 -31.99 -9.25
C ARG A 287 40.71 -31.25 -9.96
N VAL A 288 41.96 -31.44 -9.52
CA VAL A 288 43.14 -30.86 -10.19
C VAL A 288 43.26 -31.38 -11.63
N ALA A 289 43.03 -32.68 -11.85
CA ALA A 289 43.02 -33.31 -13.17
C ALA A 289 41.96 -32.69 -14.10
N ALA A 290 40.72 -32.58 -13.63
CA ALA A 290 39.62 -31.98 -14.38
C ALA A 290 39.87 -30.51 -14.72
N ARG A 291 40.43 -29.73 -13.79
CA ARG A 291 40.76 -28.32 -14.03
C ARG A 291 41.85 -28.15 -15.09
N VAL A 292 42.92 -28.95 -15.04
CA VAL A 292 44.00 -28.91 -16.04
C VAL A 292 43.49 -29.29 -17.43
N ASP A 293 42.58 -30.27 -17.53
CA ASP A 293 41.96 -30.60 -18.80
C ASP A 293 41.06 -29.47 -19.34
N LEU A 294 40.32 -28.78 -18.47
CA LEU A 294 39.49 -27.62 -18.84
C LEU A 294 40.32 -26.41 -19.28
N ASP A 295 41.33 -26.02 -18.49
CA ASP A 295 42.24 -24.91 -18.85
C ASP A 295 42.90 -25.16 -20.22
N ARG A 296 43.23 -26.43 -20.51
CA ARG A 296 43.74 -26.85 -21.81
C ARG A 296 42.69 -26.76 -22.92
N MET A 297 41.45 -27.22 -22.71
CA MET A 297 40.36 -27.07 -23.70
C MET A 297 40.07 -25.59 -24.05
N ILE A 298 40.14 -24.70 -23.06
CA ILE A 298 39.95 -23.25 -23.23
C ILE A 298 41.17 -22.59 -23.92
N THR A 299 42.37 -23.13 -23.72
CA THR A 299 43.59 -22.70 -24.45
C THR A 299 43.59 -23.19 -25.90
N GLU A 300 43.17 -24.44 -26.12
CA GLU A 300 43.05 -25.07 -27.45
C GLU A 300 41.88 -24.49 -28.27
N GLY A 301 40.89 -23.85 -27.62
CA GLY A 301 39.75 -23.21 -28.28
C GLY A 301 38.68 -24.21 -28.71
N ALA A 302 38.37 -25.19 -27.87
CA ALA A 302 37.31 -26.16 -28.14
C ALA A 302 35.91 -25.50 -28.07
N ASP A 303 35.02 -25.85 -29.01
CA ASP A 303 33.64 -25.34 -29.04
C ASP A 303 32.74 -25.98 -27.97
N ASP A 304 32.90 -27.30 -27.76
CA ASP A 304 32.10 -28.13 -26.85
C ASP A 304 32.73 -28.16 -25.44
N ILE A 305 32.52 -27.08 -24.69
CA ILE A 305 32.95 -26.94 -23.29
C ILE A 305 31.70 -26.78 -22.41
N PRO A 306 31.43 -27.71 -21.45
CA PRO A 306 30.25 -27.64 -20.61
C PRO A 306 30.18 -26.31 -19.80
N PRO A 307 29.06 -25.56 -19.85
CA PRO A 307 28.94 -24.27 -19.17
C PRO A 307 29.24 -24.36 -17.66
N GLU A 308 28.71 -25.39 -16.99
CA GLU A 308 28.95 -25.64 -15.57
C GLU A 308 30.43 -25.82 -15.23
N ALA A 309 31.23 -26.43 -16.10
CA ALA A 309 32.66 -26.61 -15.86
C ALA A 309 33.40 -25.26 -15.86
N ILE A 310 33.02 -24.34 -16.75
CA ILE A 310 33.54 -22.97 -16.80
C ILE A 310 33.14 -22.23 -15.51
N LYS A 311 31.85 -22.27 -15.14
CA LYS A 311 31.32 -21.56 -13.95
C LYS A 311 31.94 -22.08 -12.64
N ASP A 312 32.07 -23.40 -12.46
CA ASP A 312 32.73 -23.99 -11.29
C ASP A 312 34.22 -23.63 -11.22
N ALA A 313 34.92 -23.64 -12.36
CA ALA A 313 36.33 -23.26 -12.42
C ALA A 313 36.54 -21.80 -12.01
N CYS A 314 35.70 -20.88 -12.48
CA CYS A 314 35.75 -19.46 -12.09
C CYS A 314 35.52 -19.24 -10.58
N ARG A 315 34.67 -20.06 -9.95
CA ARG A 315 34.39 -20.00 -8.50
C ARG A 315 35.52 -20.59 -7.64
N GLN A 316 36.04 -21.75 -8.01
CA GLN A 316 36.92 -22.55 -7.14
C GLN A 316 38.37 -22.06 -7.15
N PHE A 317 38.85 -21.58 -8.30
CA PHE A 317 40.19 -21.01 -8.43
C PHE A 317 40.27 -20.14 -9.71
N GLU A 318 40.37 -18.83 -9.55
CA GLU A 318 40.38 -17.92 -10.70
C GLU A 318 41.59 -18.18 -11.63
N PRO A 319 41.40 -18.33 -12.95
CA PRO A 319 42.51 -18.38 -13.90
C PRO A 319 43.24 -17.03 -13.93
N THR A 320 44.53 -17.02 -14.28
CA THR A 320 45.36 -15.80 -14.29
C THR A 320 46.14 -15.66 -15.58
N GLY A 321 46.45 -14.41 -15.97
CA GLY A 321 47.09 -14.10 -17.24
C GLY A 321 46.19 -14.44 -18.44
N ASP A 322 46.77 -14.88 -19.54
CA ASP A 322 46.08 -15.16 -20.82
C ASP A 322 44.86 -16.10 -20.70
N LEU A 323 44.84 -16.99 -19.69
CA LEU A 323 43.68 -17.83 -19.40
C LEU A 323 42.47 -17.01 -18.93
N GLN A 324 42.68 -15.98 -18.12
CA GLN A 324 41.60 -15.17 -17.54
C GLN A 324 40.75 -14.52 -18.64
N MET A 325 41.40 -13.97 -19.68
CA MET A 325 40.71 -13.40 -20.83
C MET A 325 39.91 -14.43 -21.62
N ARG A 326 40.43 -15.65 -21.81
CA ARG A 326 39.73 -16.75 -22.51
C ARG A 326 38.54 -17.32 -21.74
N TYR A 327 38.63 -17.33 -20.41
CA TYR A 327 37.47 -17.64 -19.56
C TYR A 327 36.43 -16.52 -19.61
N ALA A 328 36.85 -15.24 -19.57
CA ALA A 328 35.94 -14.10 -19.71
C ALA A 328 35.24 -14.07 -21.09
N GLU A 329 35.94 -14.41 -22.17
CA GLU A 329 35.39 -14.60 -23.51
C GLU A 329 34.32 -15.70 -23.54
N ASN A 330 34.55 -16.84 -22.87
CA ASN A 330 33.56 -17.90 -22.77
C ASN A 330 32.37 -17.55 -21.85
N LEU A 331 32.58 -16.85 -20.73
CA LEU A 331 31.48 -16.35 -19.90
C LEU A 331 30.62 -15.32 -20.66
N LEU A 332 31.25 -14.41 -21.39
CA LEU A 332 30.54 -13.45 -22.25
C LEU A 332 29.75 -14.17 -23.34
N ARG A 333 30.35 -15.17 -24.00
CA ARG A 333 29.65 -16.02 -24.97
C ARG A 333 28.43 -16.70 -24.37
N LEU A 334 28.56 -17.37 -23.21
CA LEU A 334 27.42 -18.03 -22.54
C LEU A 334 26.30 -17.05 -22.16
N ALA A 335 26.66 -15.89 -21.61
CA ALA A 335 25.70 -14.82 -21.31
C ALA A 335 24.98 -14.31 -22.58
N MET A 336 25.70 -14.22 -23.70
CA MET A 336 25.21 -13.64 -24.95
C MET A 336 24.55 -14.64 -25.91
N SER A 337 24.83 -15.95 -25.83
CA SER A 337 24.19 -16.97 -26.68
C SER A 337 23.14 -17.82 -25.95
N GLU A 338 23.36 -18.14 -24.68
CA GLU A 338 22.46 -19.01 -23.89
C GLU A 338 21.57 -18.21 -22.92
N ARG A 339 21.77 -16.88 -22.82
CA ARG A 339 21.10 -15.99 -21.84
C ARG A 339 21.31 -16.50 -20.40
N ASP A 340 22.52 -17.02 -20.10
CA ASP A 340 22.87 -17.49 -18.75
C ASP A 340 23.18 -16.29 -17.82
N ALA A 341 22.28 -16.03 -16.86
CA ALA A 341 22.44 -14.97 -15.86
C ALA A 341 23.59 -15.24 -14.87
N GLU A 342 23.91 -16.50 -14.59
CA GLU A 342 25.00 -16.91 -13.71
C GLU A 342 26.37 -16.63 -14.36
N ALA A 343 26.44 -16.76 -15.69
CA ALA A 343 27.59 -16.34 -16.47
C ALA A 343 27.76 -14.80 -16.48
N VAL A 344 26.66 -14.03 -16.53
CA VAL A 344 26.68 -12.57 -16.34
C VAL A 344 27.21 -12.22 -14.94
N GLU A 345 26.70 -12.85 -13.88
CA GLU A 345 27.11 -12.61 -12.49
C GLU A 345 28.59 -12.91 -12.23
N LEU A 346 29.11 -14.02 -12.77
CA LEU A 346 30.53 -14.36 -12.64
C LEU A 346 31.43 -13.41 -13.43
N LEU A 347 31.01 -13.00 -14.63
CA LEU A 347 31.73 -11.98 -15.41
C LEU A 347 31.66 -10.62 -14.73
N ALA A 348 30.54 -10.26 -14.09
CA ALA A 348 30.37 -9.00 -13.34
C ALA A 348 31.39 -8.85 -12.21
N ASP A 349 31.54 -9.88 -11.38
CA ASP A 349 32.54 -9.91 -10.30
C ASP A 349 33.97 -9.77 -10.85
N TRP A 350 34.27 -10.43 -11.97
CA TRP A 350 35.58 -10.27 -12.62
C TRP A 350 35.78 -8.86 -13.19
N MET A 351 34.79 -8.28 -13.86
CA MET A 351 34.81 -6.90 -14.38
C MET A 351 34.93 -5.85 -13.25
N ALA A 352 34.51 -6.18 -12.03
CA ALA A 352 34.69 -5.31 -10.86
C ALA A 352 36.10 -5.42 -10.24
N ARG A 353 36.81 -6.52 -10.49
CA ARG A 353 38.14 -6.81 -9.91
C ARG A 353 39.30 -6.66 -10.91
N HIS A 354 39.02 -6.69 -12.21
CA HIS A 354 40.01 -6.69 -13.30
C HIS A 354 39.58 -5.77 -14.45
N GLU A 355 40.34 -4.68 -14.65
CA GLU A 355 40.02 -3.59 -15.58
C GLU A 355 40.13 -4.01 -17.05
N ASP A 356 41.03 -4.93 -17.39
CA ASP A 356 41.21 -5.50 -18.72
C ASP A 356 40.02 -6.38 -19.14
N VAL A 357 39.54 -7.25 -18.24
CA VAL A 357 38.27 -7.98 -18.40
C VAL A 357 37.10 -7.00 -18.56
N ALA A 358 37.10 -5.91 -17.78
CA ALA A 358 36.07 -4.87 -17.83
C ALA A 358 36.02 -4.12 -19.16
N ILE A 359 37.17 -3.82 -19.77
CA ILE A 359 37.29 -3.17 -21.08
C ILE A 359 36.84 -4.14 -22.18
N PHE A 360 37.36 -5.37 -22.16
CA PHE A 360 37.03 -6.42 -23.15
C PHE A 360 35.52 -6.69 -23.21
N ALA A 361 34.88 -6.94 -22.06
CA ALA A 361 33.46 -7.28 -22.02
C ALA A 361 32.56 -6.13 -22.51
N MET A 362 32.88 -4.87 -22.16
CA MET A 362 32.15 -3.72 -22.71
C MET A 362 32.33 -3.58 -24.22
N SER A 363 33.57 -3.71 -24.73
CA SER A 363 33.80 -3.67 -26.18
C SER A 363 33.06 -4.80 -26.91
N GLY A 364 32.93 -5.99 -26.30
CA GLY A 364 32.08 -7.06 -26.84
C GLY A 364 30.61 -6.67 -26.92
N LEU A 365 30.05 -6.15 -25.82
CA LEU A 365 28.64 -5.74 -25.73
C LEU A 365 28.30 -4.54 -26.63
N GLU A 366 29.19 -3.55 -26.73
CA GLU A 366 29.02 -2.37 -27.58
C GLU A 366 29.03 -2.73 -29.08
N ASN A 367 29.84 -3.72 -29.49
CA ASN A 367 29.76 -4.25 -30.86
C ASN A 367 28.48 -5.08 -31.06
N ALA A 368 28.11 -5.92 -30.08
CA ALA A 368 26.93 -6.78 -30.17
C ALA A 368 25.59 -6.01 -30.20
N LEU A 369 25.55 -4.71 -29.86
CA LEU A 369 24.37 -3.84 -30.07
C LEU A 369 23.91 -3.80 -31.54
N ALA A 370 24.81 -4.05 -32.51
CA ALA A 370 24.47 -4.02 -33.93
C ALA A 370 23.82 -5.33 -34.42
N ASP A 371 24.23 -6.47 -33.87
CA ASP A 371 23.88 -7.81 -34.37
C ASP A 371 22.90 -8.56 -33.44
N GLU A 372 23.03 -8.41 -32.12
CA GLU A 372 22.22 -9.10 -31.09
C GLU A 372 21.80 -8.14 -29.94
N PRO A 373 21.07 -7.05 -30.22
CA PRO A 373 20.72 -6.05 -29.20
C PRO A 373 19.82 -6.60 -28.07
N ASP A 374 19.05 -7.68 -28.29
CA ASP A 374 18.26 -8.32 -27.24
C ASP A 374 19.14 -9.09 -26.23
N ALA A 375 20.27 -9.64 -26.69
CA ALA A 375 21.30 -10.24 -25.84
C ALA A 375 21.95 -9.17 -24.95
N VAL A 376 22.30 -8.02 -25.54
CA VAL A 376 22.83 -6.87 -24.78
C VAL A 376 21.80 -6.33 -23.78
N TYR A 377 20.52 -6.28 -24.16
CA TYR A 377 19.43 -5.90 -23.25
C TYR A 377 19.36 -6.86 -22.05
N PHE A 378 19.37 -8.18 -22.30
CA PHE A 378 19.39 -9.19 -21.25
C PHE A 378 20.61 -9.02 -20.32
N PHE A 379 21.81 -8.87 -20.89
CA PHE A 379 23.04 -8.69 -20.12
C PHE A 379 22.95 -7.45 -19.21
N ALA A 380 22.67 -6.28 -19.78
CA ALA A 380 22.57 -5.03 -19.04
C ALA A 380 21.47 -5.06 -17.96
N ARG A 381 20.36 -5.76 -18.23
CA ARG A 381 19.25 -5.96 -17.28
C ARG A 381 19.66 -6.81 -16.07
N VAL A 382 20.42 -7.89 -16.28
CA VAL A 382 20.96 -8.72 -15.18
C VAL A 382 21.99 -7.92 -14.38
N MET A 383 22.90 -7.20 -15.05
CA MET A 383 23.86 -6.30 -14.37
C MET A 383 23.17 -5.29 -13.44
N LEU A 384 22.08 -4.66 -13.90
CA LEU A 384 21.28 -3.71 -13.11
C LEU A 384 20.36 -4.37 -12.06
N GLY A 385 20.30 -5.70 -12.03
CA GLY A 385 19.72 -6.48 -10.93
C GLY A 385 20.73 -6.78 -9.81
N VAL A 386 22.01 -6.91 -10.15
CA VAL A 386 23.10 -7.43 -9.29
C VAL A 386 24.02 -6.34 -8.74
N ALA A 387 24.23 -5.26 -9.48
CA ALA A 387 25.15 -4.19 -9.09
C ALA A 387 24.60 -3.28 -7.98
N ASP A 388 25.50 -2.76 -7.15
CA ASP A 388 25.18 -1.85 -6.05
C ASP A 388 24.61 -0.51 -6.57
N GLU A 389 23.62 0.06 -5.88
CA GLU A 389 22.58 0.90 -6.52
C GLU A 389 23.12 2.17 -7.19
N GLU A 390 24.15 2.79 -6.63
CA GLU A 390 24.78 3.98 -7.22
C GLU A 390 25.77 3.60 -8.34
N ALA A 391 26.74 2.73 -8.04
CA ALA A 391 27.88 2.44 -8.93
C ALA A 391 27.49 1.61 -10.18
N GLY A 392 26.43 0.80 -10.12
CA GLY A 392 25.93 0.08 -11.29
C GLY A 392 25.25 0.99 -12.32
N SER A 393 24.69 2.12 -11.87
CA SER A 393 23.77 2.91 -12.69
C SER A 393 24.43 3.59 -13.90
N GLU A 394 25.58 4.25 -13.71
CA GLU A 394 26.23 5.08 -14.74
C GLU A 394 26.69 4.28 -15.97
N ARG A 395 27.13 3.03 -15.77
CA ARG A 395 27.67 2.17 -16.84
C ARG A 395 26.58 1.41 -17.59
N TRP A 396 25.61 0.87 -16.86
CA TRP A 396 24.69 -0.13 -17.42
C TRP A 396 23.36 0.45 -17.89
N LEU A 397 22.91 1.60 -17.36
CA LEU A 397 21.70 2.27 -17.87
C LEU A 397 21.83 2.72 -19.34
N PRO A 398 22.92 3.37 -19.79
CA PRO A 398 23.04 3.78 -21.20
C PRO A 398 23.08 2.59 -22.17
N LEU A 399 23.67 1.46 -21.74
CA LEU A 399 23.71 0.23 -22.51
C LEU A 399 22.32 -0.42 -22.60
N LEU A 400 21.60 -0.53 -21.48
CA LEU A 400 20.21 -1.01 -21.45
C LEU A 400 19.29 -0.12 -22.32
N HIS A 401 19.45 1.20 -22.26
CA HIS A 401 18.66 2.16 -23.05
C HIS A 401 18.91 1.98 -24.55
N SER A 402 20.19 1.88 -24.96
CA SER A 402 20.56 1.66 -26.35
C SER A 402 20.04 0.32 -26.87
N ALA A 403 20.23 -0.75 -26.11
CA ALA A 403 19.75 -2.09 -26.43
C ALA A 403 18.22 -2.16 -26.53
N ALA A 404 17.49 -1.53 -25.61
CA ALA A 404 16.03 -1.48 -25.62
C ALA A 404 15.48 -0.72 -26.83
N ALA A 405 16.06 0.44 -27.16
CA ALA A 405 15.64 1.27 -28.28
C ALA A 405 15.92 0.57 -29.63
N ILE A 406 17.10 -0.03 -29.80
CA ILE A 406 17.44 -0.76 -31.04
C ILE A 406 16.55 -2.00 -31.17
N SER A 407 16.37 -2.79 -30.10
CA SER A 407 15.51 -3.99 -30.14
C SER A 407 14.05 -3.64 -30.48
N MET A 408 13.50 -2.57 -29.90
CA MET A 408 12.17 -2.07 -30.23
C MET A 408 12.10 -1.63 -31.70
N SER A 409 13.10 -0.88 -32.18
CA SER A 409 13.14 -0.40 -33.57
C SER A 409 13.19 -1.54 -34.59
N ILE A 410 13.94 -2.62 -34.30
CA ILE A 410 13.98 -3.84 -35.13
C ILE A 410 12.62 -4.53 -35.11
N VAL A 411 12.03 -4.74 -33.92
CA VAL A 411 10.71 -5.38 -33.78
C VAL A 411 9.61 -4.61 -34.52
N LEU A 412 9.66 -3.27 -34.53
CA LEU A 412 8.70 -2.44 -35.26
C LEU A 412 8.95 -2.36 -36.79
N GLN A 413 10.11 -2.78 -37.28
CA GLN A 413 10.47 -2.75 -38.71
C GLN A 413 10.43 -4.13 -39.38
N GLU A 414 10.70 -5.21 -38.63
CA GLU A 414 10.83 -6.57 -39.16
C GLU A 414 9.72 -7.52 -38.71
N SER A 415 8.88 -7.14 -37.74
CA SER A 415 7.77 -7.99 -37.27
C SER A 415 6.42 -7.58 -37.85
N ASP A 416 5.89 -8.43 -38.73
CA ASP A 416 4.48 -8.41 -39.15
C ASP A 416 3.52 -8.91 -38.02
N ASP A 417 4.03 -9.26 -36.82
CA ASP A 417 3.27 -9.85 -35.72
C ASP A 417 3.01 -8.88 -34.54
N ALA A 418 1.74 -8.55 -34.36
CA ALA A 418 1.24 -7.74 -33.26
C ALA A 418 1.45 -8.36 -31.85
N GLU A 419 1.58 -9.68 -31.71
CA GLU A 419 1.94 -10.27 -30.41
C GLU A 419 3.41 -10.05 -30.05
N THR A 420 4.32 -10.12 -31.02
CA THR A 420 5.75 -9.82 -30.81
C THR A 420 5.96 -8.35 -30.43
N VAL A 421 5.34 -7.41 -31.16
CA VAL A 421 5.33 -5.97 -30.82
C VAL A 421 4.76 -5.73 -29.40
N MET A 422 3.58 -6.28 -29.12
CA MET A 422 2.97 -6.13 -27.79
C MET A 422 3.75 -6.84 -26.68
N THR A 423 4.53 -7.88 -26.98
CA THR A 423 5.36 -8.58 -25.99
C THR A 423 6.56 -7.73 -25.58
N TRP A 424 7.24 -7.09 -26.53
CA TRP A 424 8.32 -6.13 -26.22
C TRP A 424 7.80 -4.91 -25.46
N ILE A 425 6.65 -4.36 -25.85
CA ILE A 425 6.02 -3.22 -25.17
C ILE A 425 5.61 -3.59 -23.73
N LYS A 426 5.03 -4.79 -23.51
CA LYS A 426 4.75 -5.34 -22.16
C LYS A 426 6.03 -5.57 -21.34
N LEU A 427 7.10 -6.06 -21.97
CA LEU A 427 8.38 -6.36 -21.32
C LEU A 427 9.03 -5.08 -20.77
N ILE A 428 9.25 -4.07 -21.63
CA ILE A 428 9.84 -2.79 -21.23
C ILE A 428 9.01 -2.09 -20.13
N ALA A 429 7.68 -2.13 -20.22
CA ALA A 429 6.82 -1.48 -19.22
C ALA A 429 6.78 -2.20 -17.87
N ASN A 430 7.16 -3.48 -17.80
CA ASN A 430 7.19 -4.25 -16.56
C ASN A 430 8.55 -4.20 -15.85
N GLU A 431 9.54 -3.50 -16.41
CA GLU A 431 10.81 -3.28 -15.75
C GLU A 431 10.70 -2.31 -14.55
N PRO A 432 11.62 -2.41 -13.57
CA PRO A 432 11.70 -1.46 -12.46
C PRO A 432 11.82 0.01 -12.92
N PRO A 433 11.09 0.96 -12.30
CA PRO A 433 11.17 2.39 -12.66
C PRO A 433 12.60 2.98 -12.61
N ARG A 434 13.48 2.40 -11.77
CA ARG A 434 14.91 2.77 -11.71
C ARG A 434 15.67 2.57 -13.02
N TYR A 435 15.16 1.78 -13.96
CA TYR A 435 15.75 1.61 -15.30
C TYR A 435 15.39 2.74 -16.28
N GLN A 436 14.47 3.66 -15.90
CA GLN A 436 14.14 4.89 -16.64
C GLN A 436 13.61 4.70 -18.08
N LEU A 437 13.23 3.49 -18.48
CA LEU A 437 12.80 3.14 -19.84
C LEU A 437 11.47 3.77 -20.31
N HIS A 438 10.85 4.65 -19.51
CA HIS A 438 9.55 5.27 -19.84
C HIS A 438 9.57 6.08 -21.14
N GLY A 439 10.70 6.76 -21.46
CA GLY A 439 10.88 7.44 -22.74
C GLY A 439 10.85 6.46 -23.92
N ILE A 440 11.66 5.39 -23.85
CA ILE A 440 11.73 4.36 -24.89
C ILE A 440 10.38 3.64 -25.06
N LEU A 441 9.64 3.41 -23.98
CA LEU A 441 8.29 2.86 -24.03
C LEU A 441 7.30 3.80 -24.73
N ARG A 442 7.35 5.10 -24.41
CA ARG A 442 6.53 6.15 -25.04
C ARG A 442 6.83 6.27 -26.53
N ASP A 443 8.10 6.31 -26.88
CA ASP A 443 8.55 6.48 -28.26
C ASP A 443 8.24 5.21 -29.08
N GLY A 444 8.47 4.01 -28.53
CA GLY A 444 8.09 2.74 -29.17
C GLY A 444 6.57 2.55 -29.37
N ILE A 445 5.72 3.00 -28.44
CA ILE A 445 4.26 3.03 -28.65
C ILE A 445 3.89 4.03 -29.77
N THR A 446 4.63 5.14 -29.88
CA THR A 446 4.40 6.16 -30.92
C THR A 446 4.86 5.69 -32.30
N GLU A 447 6.00 5.00 -32.38
CA GLU A 447 6.51 4.37 -33.61
C GLU A 447 5.67 3.16 -34.05
N ALA A 448 4.95 2.51 -33.13
CA ALA A 448 3.99 1.45 -33.46
C ALA A 448 2.68 1.95 -34.10
N ILE A 449 2.37 3.25 -34.04
CA ILE A 449 1.08 3.79 -34.52
C ILE A 449 0.80 3.44 -36.00
N PRO A 450 1.73 3.60 -36.96
CA PRO A 450 1.48 3.25 -38.37
C PRO A 450 1.13 1.76 -38.58
N LEU A 451 1.63 0.85 -37.75
CA LEU A 451 1.27 -0.57 -37.82
C LEU A 451 -0.21 -0.80 -37.49
N THR A 452 -0.78 0.01 -36.60
CA THR A 452 -2.20 -0.05 -36.23
C THR A 452 -3.14 0.33 -37.37
N HIS A 453 -2.66 1.02 -38.40
CA HIS A 453 -3.43 1.36 -39.61
C HIS A 453 -3.66 0.12 -40.50
N HIS A 454 -3.01 -1.00 -40.19
CA HIS A 454 -3.14 -2.29 -40.87
C HIS A 454 -3.62 -3.40 -39.92
N ASP A 455 -3.29 -3.33 -38.63
CA ASP A 455 -3.83 -4.20 -37.58
C ASP A 455 -4.63 -3.40 -36.53
N GLY A 456 -5.97 -3.46 -36.64
CA GLY A 456 -6.89 -2.83 -35.70
C GLY A 456 -6.92 -3.46 -34.29
N GLU A 457 -6.50 -4.72 -34.15
CA GLU A 457 -6.37 -5.39 -32.84
C GLU A 457 -5.10 -4.93 -32.13
N LEU A 458 -3.98 -4.76 -32.85
CA LEU A 458 -2.79 -4.06 -32.33
C LEU A 458 -3.17 -2.66 -31.84
N GLY A 459 -3.93 -1.90 -32.64
CA GLY A 459 -4.46 -0.60 -32.24
C GLY A 459 -5.29 -0.63 -30.95
N ARG A 460 -6.19 -1.62 -30.81
CA ARG A 460 -7.02 -1.80 -29.61
C ARG A 460 -6.18 -2.11 -28.38
N ARG A 461 -5.20 -3.01 -28.53
CA ARG A 461 -4.30 -3.42 -27.45
C ARG A 461 -3.37 -2.28 -27.02
N LEU A 462 -2.84 -1.51 -27.97
CA LEU A 462 -2.02 -0.34 -27.68
C LEU A 462 -2.81 0.77 -26.97
N MET A 463 -4.06 1.05 -27.36
CA MET A 463 -4.86 2.07 -26.67
C MET A 463 -5.14 1.69 -25.21
N ILE A 464 -5.58 0.45 -24.94
CA ILE A 464 -5.80 -0.06 -23.57
C ILE A 464 -4.50 -0.07 -22.75
N PHE A 465 -3.37 -0.34 -23.40
CA PHE A 465 -2.07 -0.39 -22.74
C PHE A 465 -1.52 1.00 -22.40
N ALA A 466 -1.53 1.93 -23.36
CA ALA A 466 -1.13 3.32 -23.18
C ALA A 466 -1.95 3.98 -22.06
N ALA A 467 -3.27 3.74 -22.03
CA ALA A 467 -4.17 4.20 -20.96
C ALA A 467 -3.64 3.93 -19.54
N ARG A 468 -3.05 2.75 -19.34
CA ARG A 468 -2.64 2.23 -18.03
C ARG A 468 -1.16 2.46 -17.71
N ARG A 469 -0.32 2.78 -18.71
CA ARG A 469 1.16 2.81 -18.56
C ARG A 469 1.86 4.04 -19.16
N VAL A 470 1.28 4.67 -20.19
CA VAL A 470 1.80 5.86 -20.88
C VAL A 470 0.63 6.79 -21.26
N PRO A 471 -0.06 7.38 -20.25
CA PRO A 471 -1.32 8.08 -20.46
C PRO A 471 -1.21 9.36 -21.29
N ASP A 472 -0.01 9.92 -21.45
CA ASP A 472 0.29 11.07 -22.31
C ASP A 472 0.26 10.73 -23.82
N VAL A 473 0.39 9.45 -24.20
CA VAL A 473 0.25 8.99 -25.60
C VAL A 473 -1.18 8.61 -25.95
N ALA A 474 -2.02 8.26 -24.98
CA ALA A 474 -3.40 7.82 -25.24
C ALA A 474 -4.27 8.86 -26.01
N PRO A 475 -4.17 10.19 -25.77
CA PRO A 475 -4.85 11.20 -26.60
C PRO A 475 -4.36 11.24 -28.06
N VAL A 476 -3.11 10.85 -28.33
CA VAL A 476 -2.57 10.77 -29.70
C VAL A 476 -3.21 9.60 -30.43
N LEU A 477 -3.32 8.44 -29.78
CA LEU A 477 -4.00 7.26 -30.33
C LEU A 477 -5.49 7.52 -30.59
N LEU A 478 -6.16 8.28 -29.73
CA LEU A 478 -7.60 8.60 -29.85
C LEU A 478 -7.91 9.68 -30.91
N ALA A 479 -6.90 10.45 -31.32
CA ALA A 479 -6.97 11.45 -32.38
C ALA A 479 -6.58 10.90 -33.77
N ASP A 480 -6.06 9.67 -33.86
CA ASP A 480 -5.69 9.06 -35.13
C ASP A 480 -6.90 8.37 -35.80
N GLU A 481 -7.49 9.09 -36.76
CA GLU A 481 -8.62 8.59 -37.56
C GLU A 481 -8.27 7.36 -38.42
N GLN A 482 -7.00 7.08 -38.73
CA GLN A 482 -6.59 5.89 -39.49
C GLN A 482 -6.48 4.65 -38.60
N LEU A 483 -5.93 4.80 -37.39
CA LEU A 483 -5.99 3.79 -36.32
C LEU A 483 -7.45 3.44 -36.02
N ILE A 484 -8.30 4.45 -35.86
CA ILE A 484 -9.72 4.27 -35.56
C ILE A 484 -10.51 3.74 -36.79
N ALA A 485 -10.05 3.99 -38.02
CA ALA A 485 -10.61 3.37 -39.24
C ALA A 485 -10.23 1.88 -39.38
N ALA A 486 -9.03 1.48 -38.97
CA ALA A 486 -8.56 0.10 -39.00
C ALA A 486 -9.23 -0.80 -37.93
N MET A 487 -9.73 -0.21 -36.84
CA MET A 487 -10.41 -0.96 -35.78
C MET A 487 -11.68 -1.68 -36.26
N GLU A 488 -11.76 -2.97 -35.93
CA GLU A 488 -12.93 -3.81 -36.15
C GLU A 488 -14.09 -3.47 -35.18
N PRO A 489 -15.34 -3.85 -35.52
CA PRO A 489 -16.46 -3.79 -34.59
C PRO A 489 -16.25 -4.70 -33.36
N PRO A 490 -16.83 -4.37 -32.19
CA PRO A 490 -17.64 -3.16 -31.94
C PRO A 490 -16.79 -1.89 -31.76
N VAL A 491 -15.53 -1.99 -31.35
CA VAL A 491 -14.71 -0.83 -30.92
C VAL A 491 -14.62 0.25 -32.00
N GLY A 492 -14.29 -0.12 -33.24
CA GLY A 492 -14.23 0.85 -34.35
C GLY A 492 -15.59 1.44 -34.73
N ALA A 493 -16.67 0.67 -34.60
CA ALA A 493 -18.03 1.16 -34.86
C ALA A 493 -18.54 2.12 -33.78
N ALA A 494 -18.15 1.90 -32.52
CA ALA A 494 -18.44 2.80 -31.40
C ALA A 494 -17.64 4.11 -31.51
N LEU A 495 -16.35 4.07 -31.87
CA LEU A 495 -15.47 5.25 -31.94
C LEU A 495 -15.66 6.12 -33.20
N ARG A 496 -16.19 5.57 -34.31
CA ARG A 496 -16.44 6.32 -35.56
C ARG A 496 -17.86 6.85 -35.68
N ASP A 497 -18.80 5.93 -35.52
CA ASP A 497 -20.20 6.09 -35.94
C ASP A 497 -21.16 6.19 -34.76
N TYR A 498 -20.69 5.89 -33.54
CA TYR A 498 -21.46 5.87 -32.29
C TYR A 498 -22.71 4.96 -32.37
N GLN A 499 -22.56 3.80 -33.02
CA GLN A 499 -23.65 2.83 -33.20
C GLN A 499 -24.11 2.28 -31.84
N PRO A 500 -25.39 2.39 -31.44
CA PRO A 500 -25.83 2.05 -30.08
C PRO A 500 -25.54 0.61 -29.63
N GLU A 501 -25.62 -0.35 -30.56
CA GLU A 501 -25.28 -1.76 -30.29
C GLU A 501 -23.78 -1.91 -29.97
N ALA A 502 -22.91 -1.30 -30.79
CA ALA A 502 -21.46 -1.30 -30.57
C ALA A 502 -21.05 -0.52 -29.31
N VAL A 503 -21.74 0.58 -29.00
CA VAL A 503 -21.56 1.35 -27.75
C VAL A 503 -21.87 0.46 -26.54
N ALA A 504 -22.94 -0.33 -26.58
CA ALA A 504 -23.29 -1.26 -25.52
C ALA A 504 -22.24 -2.39 -25.36
N GLU A 505 -21.77 -2.99 -26.46
CA GLU A 505 -20.73 -4.02 -26.41
C GLU A 505 -19.38 -3.48 -25.87
N VAL A 506 -19.04 -2.22 -26.12
CA VAL A 506 -17.83 -1.58 -25.56
C VAL A 506 -17.90 -1.43 -24.03
N LEU A 507 -19.09 -1.28 -23.45
CA LEU A 507 -19.27 -1.30 -21.98
C LEU A 507 -18.89 -2.66 -21.37
N GLU A 508 -19.09 -3.75 -22.11
CA GLU A 508 -18.73 -5.11 -21.68
C GLU A 508 -17.24 -5.45 -21.94
N ILE A 509 -16.63 -4.88 -22.99
CA ILE A 509 -15.21 -5.11 -23.33
C ILE A 509 -14.25 -4.58 -22.26
N GLY A 510 -14.55 -3.41 -21.67
CA GLY A 510 -13.78 -2.89 -20.55
C GLY A 510 -13.86 -1.39 -20.34
N ARG A 511 -13.79 -0.99 -19.06
CA ARG A 511 -13.88 0.40 -18.57
C ARG A 511 -12.92 1.36 -19.28
N GLU A 512 -11.68 0.96 -19.58
CA GLU A 512 -10.72 1.87 -20.23
C GLU A 512 -11.15 2.24 -21.65
N MET A 513 -11.64 1.28 -22.47
CA MET A 513 -12.18 1.59 -23.79
C MET A 513 -13.49 2.38 -23.72
N THR A 514 -14.33 2.10 -22.71
CA THR A 514 -15.53 2.90 -22.47
C THR A 514 -15.17 4.36 -22.20
N LEU A 515 -14.18 4.64 -21.35
CA LEU A 515 -13.81 6.00 -21.01
C LEU A 515 -13.20 6.78 -22.20
N PHE A 516 -12.43 6.14 -23.08
CA PHE A 516 -12.00 6.78 -24.34
C PHE A 516 -13.14 7.00 -25.33
N MET A 517 -14.07 6.04 -25.45
CA MET A 517 -15.27 6.19 -26.26
C MET A 517 -16.13 7.37 -25.77
N LEU A 518 -16.28 7.52 -24.45
CA LEU A 518 -16.98 8.65 -23.84
C LEU A 518 -16.22 9.97 -24.00
N GLU A 519 -14.88 9.99 -23.89
CA GLU A 519 -14.08 11.20 -24.15
C GLU A 519 -14.22 11.69 -25.60
N ARG A 520 -14.12 10.76 -26.57
CA ARG A 520 -14.26 11.06 -27.98
C ARG A 520 -15.69 11.46 -28.35
N ALA A 521 -16.69 10.77 -27.80
CA ALA A 521 -18.10 11.14 -27.95
C ALA A 521 -18.39 12.53 -27.36
N LEU A 522 -17.82 12.87 -26.20
CA LEU A 522 -17.95 14.18 -25.56
C LEU A 522 -17.38 15.31 -26.44
N ASN A 523 -16.24 15.08 -27.10
CA ASN A 523 -15.64 16.02 -28.05
C ASN A 523 -16.47 16.20 -29.33
N ASP A 524 -17.11 15.13 -29.82
CA ASP A 524 -17.93 15.16 -31.03
C ASP A 524 -19.38 15.62 -30.80
N ALA A 525 -19.95 15.43 -29.61
CA ALA A 525 -21.36 15.67 -29.29
C ALA A 525 -21.88 17.11 -29.59
N PRO A 526 -21.09 18.19 -29.44
CA PRO A 526 -21.48 19.52 -29.90
C PRO A 526 -21.72 19.64 -31.42
N HIS A 527 -21.32 18.64 -32.21
CA HIS A 527 -21.31 18.67 -33.68
C HIS A 527 -21.96 17.43 -34.35
N LYS A 528 -22.01 16.28 -33.67
CA LYS A 528 -22.62 15.02 -34.15
C LYS A 528 -23.70 14.56 -33.18
N LYS A 529 -24.96 14.48 -33.63
CA LYS A 529 -26.07 14.01 -32.78
C LYS A 529 -25.84 12.58 -32.26
N GLN A 530 -25.27 11.70 -33.08
CA GLN A 530 -24.97 10.33 -32.71
C GLN A 530 -24.01 10.24 -31.51
N ALA A 531 -23.06 11.17 -31.40
CA ALA A 531 -22.15 11.26 -30.25
C ALA A 531 -22.86 11.80 -28.98
N ALA A 532 -23.79 12.74 -29.15
CA ALA A 532 -24.67 13.19 -28.06
C ALA A 532 -25.61 12.06 -27.58
N ASP A 533 -26.11 11.23 -28.50
CA ASP A 533 -26.98 10.08 -28.23
C ASP A 533 -26.25 8.94 -27.46
N VAL A 534 -24.92 8.94 -27.37
CA VAL A 534 -24.14 8.05 -26.49
C VAL A 534 -24.43 8.32 -25.02
N PHE A 535 -24.72 9.57 -24.65
CA PHE A 535 -24.98 9.99 -23.27
C PHE A 535 -26.46 9.81 -22.90
N ALA A 536 -27.04 8.66 -23.25
CA ALA A 536 -28.35 8.26 -22.74
C ALA A 536 -28.27 7.95 -21.21
N PRO A 537 -29.41 7.88 -20.49
CA PRO A 537 -29.42 7.69 -19.04
C PRO A 537 -28.60 6.49 -18.57
N GLU A 538 -28.60 5.38 -19.32
CA GLU A 538 -27.87 4.15 -19.00
C GLU A 538 -26.34 4.35 -18.98
N GLN A 539 -25.79 5.10 -19.93
CA GLN A 539 -24.35 5.41 -20.00
C GLN A 539 -23.94 6.46 -18.96
N ILE A 540 -24.84 7.39 -18.62
CA ILE A 540 -24.63 8.31 -17.49
C ILE A 540 -24.61 7.53 -16.18
N ASP A 541 -25.54 6.57 -15.99
CA ASP A 541 -25.57 5.69 -14.82
C ASP A 541 -24.28 4.85 -14.73
N TYR A 542 -23.78 4.32 -15.85
CA TYR A 542 -22.50 3.61 -15.89
C TYR A 542 -21.31 4.52 -15.52
N LEU A 543 -21.18 5.69 -16.17
CA LEU A 543 -20.10 6.65 -15.91
C LEU A 543 -20.10 7.13 -14.45
N TRP A 544 -21.28 7.32 -13.87
CA TRP A 544 -21.44 7.72 -12.47
C TRP A 544 -21.02 6.59 -11.50
N ASN A 545 -21.38 5.34 -11.79
CA ASN A 545 -20.93 4.19 -10.99
C ASN A 545 -19.39 4.06 -11.01
N LEU A 546 -18.73 4.29 -12.16
CA LEU A 546 -17.26 4.32 -12.20
C LEU A 546 -16.68 5.43 -11.31
N TYR A 547 -17.26 6.64 -11.34
CA TYR A 547 -16.82 7.76 -10.51
C TYR A 547 -16.90 7.48 -9.00
N LEU A 548 -17.82 6.61 -8.56
CA LEU A 548 -18.03 6.30 -7.14
C LEU A 548 -17.20 5.15 -6.59
N TYR A 549 -17.01 4.08 -7.38
CA TYR A 549 -16.58 2.79 -6.86
C TYR A 549 -15.14 2.40 -7.24
N GLU A 550 -14.48 3.15 -8.14
CA GLU A 550 -13.16 2.79 -8.67
C GLU A 550 -12.17 3.96 -8.61
N THR A 551 -10.93 3.68 -8.20
CA THR A 551 -9.80 4.62 -8.39
C THR A 551 -9.17 4.38 -9.76
N PHE A 552 -8.90 5.48 -10.47
CA PHE A 552 -8.36 5.47 -11.84
C PHE A 552 -6.89 5.89 -11.86
N ASP A 553 -6.11 5.32 -10.95
CA ASP A 553 -4.69 5.54 -10.82
C ASP A 553 -3.96 5.13 -12.11
N GLY A 554 -3.43 6.12 -12.83
CA GLY A 554 -2.73 5.96 -14.10
C GLY A 554 -3.48 6.41 -15.35
N LEU A 555 -4.81 6.61 -15.31
CA LEU A 555 -5.54 7.14 -16.49
C LEU A 555 -5.21 8.61 -16.79
N PRO A 556 -5.24 9.03 -18.07
CA PRO A 556 -5.09 10.44 -18.44
C PRO A 556 -6.17 11.29 -17.77
N SER A 557 -5.80 12.44 -17.21
CA SER A 557 -6.73 13.26 -16.41
C SER A 557 -8.01 13.66 -17.15
N ALA A 558 -7.95 13.90 -18.47
CA ALA A 558 -9.12 14.20 -19.31
C ALA A 558 -10.11 13.03 -19.48
N VAL A 559 -9.64 11.79 -19.30
CA VAL A 559 -10.38 10.53 -19.54
C VAL A 559 -10.95 9.96 -18.22
N GLN A 560 -10.51 10.45 -17.07
CA GLN A 560 -11.01 10.02 -15.77
C GLN A 560 -12.51 10.38 -15.60
N PRO A 561 -13.35 9.53 -14.96
CA PRO A 561 -14.79 9.76 -14.85
C PRO A 561 -15.16 11.14 -14.30
N ASN A 562 -14.42 11.65 -13.30
CA ASN A 562 -14.61 12.98 -12.74
C ASN A 562 -14.44 14.10 -13.79
N ALA A 563 -13.44 14.01 -14.66
CA ALA A 563 -13.22 15.01 -15.71
C ALA A 563 -14.29 14.93 -16.80
N LEU A 564 -14.66 13.72 -17.22
CA LEU A 564 -15.76 13.50 -18.16
C LEU A 564 -17.09 14.03 -17.61
N ILE A 565 -17.40 13.76 -16.34
CA ILE A 565 -18.58 14.32 -15.65
C ILE A 565 -18.53 15.85 -15.61
N ASN A 566 -17.43 16.46 -15.18
CA ASN A 566 -17.34 17.93 -15.10
C ASN A 566 -17.47 18.60 -16.47
N ARG A 567 -16.88 18.02 -17.53
CA ARG A 567 -17.08 18.50 -18.90
C ARG A 567 -18.52 18.26 -19.38
N LEU A 568 -19.13 17.11 -19.09
CA LEU A 568 -20.53 16.81 -19.41
C LEU A 568 -21.49 17.84 -18.77
N ILE A 569 -21.20 18.26 -17.54
CA ILE A 569 -21.94 19.32 -16.82
C ILE A 569 -21.75 20.69 -17.49
N GLN A 570 -20.54 21.03 -17.93
CA GLN A 570 -20.19 22.36 -18.48
C GLN A 570 -20.58 22.52 -19.96
N GLU A 571 -20.36 21.49 -20.77
CA GLU A 571 -20.52 21.51 -22.24
C GLU A 571 -21.88 20.92 -22.67
N GLY A 572 -22.43 19.97 -21.90
CA GLY A 572 -23.64 19.19 -22.26
C GLY A 572 -24.94 20.00 -22.39
N ARG A 573 -24.99 21.20 -21.79
CA ARG A 573 -26.13 22.16 -21.86
C ARG A 573 -26.73 22.30 -23.26
N GLY A 574 -25.89 22.28 -24.30
CA GLY A 574 -26.30 22.57 -25.67
C GLY A 574 -26.85 21.38 -26.47
N TRP A 575 -26.65 20.15 -25.99
CA TRP A 575 -26.84 18.94 -26.82
C TRP A 575 -27.35 17.70 -26.08
N LEU A 576 -27.32 17.65 -24.75
CA LEU A 576 -27.88 16.51 -23.99
C LEU A 576 -29.41 16.44 -24.10
N ALA A 577 -29.94 15.22 -24.09
CA ALA A 577 -31.37 14.97 -23.94
C ALA A 577 -31.87 15.32 -22.53
N GLY A 578 -33.16 15.68 -22.41
CA GLY A 578 -33.76 16.05 -21.12
C GLY A 578 -33.66 14.93 -20.08
N ASP A 579 -33.95 13.70 -20.49
CA ASP A 579 -33.93 12.50 -19.64
C ASP A 579 -32.49 12.18 -19.14
N SER A 580 -31.48 12.44 -19.99
CA SER A 580 -30.05 12.35 -19.63
C SER A 580 -29.65 13.39 -18.59
N ILE A 581 -30.12 14.63 -18.75
CA ILE A 581 -29.95 15.70 -17.77
C ILE A 581 -30.67 15.34 -16.45
N GLU A 582 -31.88 14.78 -16.50
CA GLU A 582 -32.62 14.35 -15.32
C GLU A 582 -31.85 13.26 -14.55
N SER A 583 -31.27 12.28 -15.25
CA SER A 583 -30.40 11.27 -14.65
C SER A 583 -29.16 11.89 -13.99
N LEU A 584 -28.48 12.82 -14.68
CA LEU A 584 -27.31 13.50 -14.16
C LEU A 584 -27.63 14.28 -12.87
N ILE A 585 -28.69 15.08 -12.85
CA ILE A 585 -29.15 15.83 -11.66
C ILE A 585 -29.46 14.89 -10.51
N ARG A 586 -30.24 13.83 -10.77
CA ARG A 586 -30.63 12.79 -9.80
C ARG A 586 -29.38 12.23 -9.10
N HIS A 587 -28.40 11.79 -9.87
CA HIS A 587 -27.13 11.25 -9.36
C HIS A 587 -26.34 12.25 -8.53
N VAL A 588 -26.25 13.50 -8.98
CA VAL A 588 -25.47 14.53 -8.26
C VAL A 588 -26.07 14.83 -6.87
N ILE A 589 -27.41 14.83 -6.74
CA ILE A 589 -28.09 15.03 -5.44
C ILE A 589 -27.83 13.85 -4.49
N PHE A 590 -27.77 12.62 -4.99
CA PHE A 590 -27.54 11.44 -4.16
C PHE A 590 -26.14 11.36 -3.54
N LEU A 591 -25.16 12.14 -4.04
CA LEU A 591 -23.79 12.14 -3.53
C LEU A 591 -23.52 13.09 -2.36
N ASP A 592 -24.49 13.92 -1.99
CA ASP A 592 -24.27 15.09 -1.11
C ASP A 592 -23.25 16.11 -1.69
N SER A 593 -22.92 15.99 -2.99
CA SER A 593 -21.99 16.87 -3.70
C SER A 593 -22.70 18.16 -4.14
N ILE A 594 -23.04 18.98 -3.15
CA ILE A 594 -23.75 20.25 -3.27
C ILE A 594 -23.09 21.19 -4.30
N GLU A 595 -21.77 21.22 -4.37
CA GLU A 595 -21.03 22.08 -5.30
C GLU A 595 -21.24 21.66 -6.76
N LEU A 596 -21.22 20.35 -7.05
CA LEU A 596 -21.58 19.84 -8.38
C LEU A 596 -23.05 20.09 -8.69
N PHE A 597 -23.95 19.94 -7.71
CA PHE A 597 -25.39 20.17 -7.92
C PHE A 597 -25.68 21.64 -8.29
N VAL A 598 -25.03 22.58 -7.62
CA VAL A 598 -25.10 24.01 -7.96
C VAL A 598 -24.50 24.28 -9.34
N GLN A 599 -23.37 23.67 -9.70
CA GLN A 599 -22.78 23.80 -11.03
C GLN A 599 -23.71 23.29 -12.14
N VAL A 600 -24.37 22.14 -11.94
CA VAL A 600 -25.39 21.62 -12.87
C VAL A 600 -26.57 22.58 -12.99
N ALA A 601 -27.13 23.05 -11.87
CA ALA A 601 -28.28 23.95 -11.92
C ALA A 601 -27.97 25.29 -12.61
N LEU A 602 -26.74 25.81 -12.45
CA LEU A 602 -26.26 27.00 -13.14
C LEU A 602 -25.93 26.75 -14.62
N SER A 603 -25.47 25.55 -14.98
CA SER A 603 -25.16 25.19 -16.36
C SER A 603 -26.42 24.92 -17.21
N LEU A 604 -27.61 24.85 -16.63
CA LEU A 604 -28.88 24.63 -17.35
C LEU A 604 -29.52 25.90 -17.95
N PRO A 605 -30.50 25.74 -18.87
CA PRO A 605 -31.23 26.88 -19.47
C PRO A 605 -31.95 27.76 -18.44
N PRO A 606 -32.08 29.09 -18.66
CA PRO A 606 -32.49 30.00 -17.60
C PRO A 606 -33.98 29.92 -17.21
N ALA A 607 -34.23 30.15 -15.92
CA ALA A 607 -35.50 30.54 -15.29
C ALA A 607 -36.67 29.54 -15.28
N ASP A 608 -37.17 29.07 -16.42
CA ASP A 608 -38.53 28.48 -16.49
C ASP A 608 -38.58 26.95 -16.37
N ASP A 609 -37.66 26.21 -16.99
CA ASP A 609 -37.67 24.73 -16.93
C ASP A 609 -36.95 24.14 -15.70
N LEU A 610 -35.96 24.85 -15.12
CA LEU A 610 -35.24 24.36 -13.92
C LEU A 610 -36.18 24.07 -12.74
N PRO A 611 -37.15 24.94 -12.35
CA PRO A 611 -38.10 24.62 -11.29
C PRO A 611 -38.94 23.37 -11.58
N ARG A 612 -39.33 23.16 -12.85
CA ARG A 612 -40.12 21.99 -13.25
C ARG A 612 -39.29 20.70 -13.16
N LEU A 613 -38.05 20.74 -13.64
CA LEU A 613 -37.12 19.60 -13.61
C LEU A 613 -36.76 19.22 -12.16
N LEU A 614 -36.52 20.22 -11.30
CA LEU A 614 -36.32 19.99 -9.86
C LEU A 614 -37.56 19.38 -9.19
N VAL A 615 -38.78 19.79 -9.56
CA VAL A 615 -40.01 19.12 -9.07
C VAL A 615 -40.08 17.67 -9.54
N THR A 616 -39.70 17.34 -10.77
CA THR A 616 -39.65 15.92 -11.21
C THR A 616 -38.66 15.12 -10.37
N VAL A 617 -37.41 15.58 -10.25
CA VAL A 617 -36.35 14.86 -9.52
C VAL A 617 -36.66 14.75 -8.02
N PHE A 618 -37.13 15.82 -7.38
CA PHE A 618 -37.53 15.83 -5.96
C PHE A 618 -38.81 15.01 -5.66
N VAL A 619 -39.48 14.45 -6.68
CA VAL A 619 -40.63 13.55 -6.56
C VAL A 619 -40.27 12.08 -6.83
N GLN A 620 -39.05 11.79 -7.31
CA GLN A 620 -38.56 10.41 -7.43
C GLN A 620 -38.29 9.78 -6.05
N GLU A 621 -38.46 8.46 -5.95
CA GLU A 621 -38.27 7.72 -4.68
C GLU A 621 -36.79 7.68 -4.26
N GLY A 622 -36.51 7.92 -2.97
CA GLY A 622 -35.19 7.78 -2.36
C GLY A 622 -34.61 9.06 -1.75
N LEU A 623 -35.06 10.24 -2.19
CA LEU A 623 -34.63 11.52 -1.62
C LEU A 623 -35.27 11.81 -0.26
N THR A 624 -34.49 12.34 0.68
CA THR A 624 -35.03 12.77 1.98
C THR A 624 -35.50 14.23 1.94
N GLY A 625 -36.38 14.60 2.87
CA GLY A 625 -36.80 15.99 3.05
C GLY A 625 -35.69 16.94 3.52
N GLU A 626 -34.52 16.41 3.93
CA GLU A 626 -33.33 17.21 4.23
C GLU A 626 -32.52 17.48 2.96
N ASN A 627 -32.25 16.48 2.13
CA ASN A 627 -31.57 16.65 0.84
C ASN A 627 -32.30 17.68 -0.04
N VAL A 628 -33.64 17.60 -0.13
CA VAL A 628 -34.46 18.55 -0.91
C VAL A 628 -34.40 19.97 -0.32
N ASN A 629 -34.39 20.11 1.01
CA ASN A 629 -34.28 21.42 1.68
C ASN A 629 -32.88 22.03 1.50
N GLU A 630 -31.81 21.24 1.67
CA GLU A 630 -30.41 21.63 1.45
C GLU A 630 -30.22 22.08 0.00
N ALA A 631 -30.53 21.21 -0.96
CA ALA A 631 -30.48 21.49 -2.40
C ALA A 631 -31.22 22.80 -2.75
N THR A 632 -32.46 22.97 -2.27
CA THR A 632 -33.25 24.19 -2.52
C THR A 632 -32.58 25.44 -1.93
N ASN A 633 -32.06 25.37 -0.70
CA ASN A 633 -31.39 26.51 -0.07
C ASN A 633 -30.10 26.90 -0.80
N ARG A 634 -29.30 25.92 -1.21
CA ARG A 634 -28.03 26.12 -1.93
C ARG A 634 -28.23 26.78 -3.29
N LEU A 635 -29.35 26.48 -3.97
CA LEU A 635 -29.74 27.17 -5.19
C LEU A 635 -30.24 28.61 -4.96
N ILE A 636 -30.78 28.93 -3.78
CA ILE A 636 -31.06 30.34 -3.41
C ILE A 636 -29.74 31.07 -3.10
N GLU A 637 -28.82 30.44 -2.36
CA GLU A 637 -27.49 31.00 -2.04
C GLU A 637 -26.65 31.27 -3.30
N ALA A 638 -26.78 30.42 -4.33
CA ALA A 638 -26.09 30.56 -5.62
C ALA A 638 -26.86 31.42 -6.66
N GLU A 639 -27.94 32.11 -6.26
CA GLU A 639 -28.83 32.91 -7.13
C GLU A 639 -29.50 32.14 -8.30
N ALA A 640 -29.37 30.81 -8.34
CA ALA A 640 -29.98 29.93 -9.35
C ALA A 640 -31.52 29.80 -9.20
N LEU A 641 -32.04 29.99 -8.00
CA LEU A 641 -33.48 30.07 -7.72
C LEU A 641 -33.82 31.33 -6.92
N THR A 642 -34.87 32.04 -7.33
CA THR A 642 -35.48 33.05 -6.46
C THR A 642 -36.16 32.39 -5.25
N PRO A 643 -36.28 33.09 -4.09
CA PRO A 643 -37.03 32.59 -2.94
C PRO A 643 -38.51 32.25 -3.23
N GLN A 644 -39.10 32.79 -4.31
CA GLN A 644 -40.45 32.45 -4.76
C GLN A 644 -40.47 31.14 -5.55
N GLN A 645 -39.58 30.94 -6.53
CA GLN A 645 -39.45 29.65 -7.22
C GLN A 645 -39.14 28.52 -6.22
N ALA A 646 -38.28 28.76 -5.24
CA ALA A 646 -38.00 27.80 -4.17
C ALA A 646 -39.25 27.44 -3.33
N LEU A 647 -40.08 28.43 -2.96
CA LEU A 647 -41.35 28.22 -2.28
C LEU A 647 -42.31 27.38 -3.15
N ASP A 648 -42.42 27.69 -4.44
CA ASP A 648 -43.34 27.04 -5.37
C ASP A 648 -42.91 25.60 -5.71
N ILE A 649 -41.59 25.32 -5.81
CA ILE A 649 -41.01 23.97 -5.89
C ILE A 649 -41.37 23.16 -4.64
N LEU A 650 -41.06 23.67 -3.44
CA LEU A 650 -41.33 22.96 -2.19
C LEU A 650 -42.83 22.65 -2.01
N LEU A 651 -43.71 23.59 -2.33
CA LEU A 651 -45.16 23.36 -2.32
C LEU A 651 -45.61 22.30 -3.34
N SER A 652 -45.01 22.29 -4.54
CA SER A 652 -45.32 21.30 -5.58
C SER A 652 -44.87 19.89 -5.19
N VAL A 653 -43.69 19.76 -4.58
CA VAL A 653 -43.16 18.48 -4.07
C VAL A 653 -44.00 17.94 -2.91
N ILE A 654 -44.48 18.81 -1.99
CA ILE A 654 -45.41 18.43 -0.92
C ILE A 654 -46.78 17.99 -1.48
N GLU A 655 -47.28 18.66 -2.54
CA GLU A 655 -48.54 18.30 -3.20
C GLU A 655 -48.45 16.93 -3.88
N ALA A 656 -47.35 16.64 -4.59
CA ALA A 656 -47.09 15.33 -5.20
C ALA A 656 -47.02 14.20 -4.15
N HIS A 657 -46.39 14.47 -3.00
CA HIS A 657 -46.37 13.59 -1.81
C HIS A 657 -47.68 13.65 -0.98
N LYS A 658 -48.71 14.32 -1.49
CA LYS A 658 -50.09 14.33 -0.95
C LYS A 658 -50.20 14.80 0.50
N TRP A 659 -49.26 15.62 1.00
CA TRP A 659 -49.28 16.19 2.36
C TRP A 659 -49.19 15.20 3.53
N HIS A 660 -48.57 14.02 3.35
CA HIS A 660 -48.43 13.01 4.41
C HIS A 660 -46.97 12.63 4.69
N GLY A 661 -46.72 12.12 5.91
CA GLY A 661 -45.41 11.61 6.34
C GLY A 661 -44.43 12.69 6.80
N ASP A 662 -43.29 12.23 7.35
CA ASP A 662 -42.24 13.10 7.90
C ASP A 662 -41.52 13.94 6.82
N PHE A 663 -41.40 13.39 5.61
CA PHE A 663 -40.90 14.11 4.43
C PHE A 663 -41.67 15.42 4.20
N CYS A 664 -43.01 15.35 4.11
CA CYS A 664 -43.85 16.54 3.96
C CYS A 664 -43.73 17.51 5.14
N LEU A 665 -43.49 17.02 6.36
CA LEU A 665 -43.27 17.86 7.54
C LEU A 665 -41.98 18.68 7.42
N ARG A 666 -40.84 18.05 7.08
CA ARG A 666 -39.55 18.76 6.96
C ARG A 666 -39.57 19.81 5.86
N LEU A 667 -40.22 19.53 4.72
CA LEU A 667 -40.41 20.54 3.67
C LEU A 667 -41.35 21.68 4.11
N ALA A 668 -42.44 21.35 4.81
CA ALA A 668 -43.38 22.36 5.31
C ALA A 668 -42.79 23.26 6.40
N GLU A 669 -41.85 22.76 7.22
CA GLU A 669 -41.08 23.59 8.13
C GLU A 669 -40.12 24.54 7.40
N GLN A 670 -39.50 24.12 6.30
CA GLN A 670 -38.68 25.01 5.48
C GLN A 670 -39.51 26.07 4.75
N VAL A 671 -40.69 25.70 4.21
CA VAL A 671 -41.69 26.65 3.71
C VAL A 671 -42.07 27.67 4.80
N ALA A 672 -42.26 27.23 6.05
CA ALA A 672 -42.54 28.15 7.17
C ALA A 672 -41.35 29.05 7.54
N ARG A 673 -40.09 28.60 7.34
CA ARG A 673 -38.89 29.44 7.53
C ARG A 673 -38.75 30.47 6.42
N LEU A 674 -38.87 30.07 5.15
CA LEU A 674 -38.86 30.98 3.99
C LEU A 674 -39.94 32.06 4.11
N LEU A 675 -41.18 31.69 4.45
CA LEU A 675 -42.29 32.62 4.66
C LEU A 675 -42.13 33.52 5.90
N GLN A 676 -41.27 33.16 6.86
CA GLN A 676 -40.94 33.98 8.03
C GLN A 676 -39.83 34.99 7.73
N GLN A 677 -38.81 34.57 6.98
CA GLN A 677 -37.69 35.43 6.56
C GLN A 677 -38.14 36.45 5.50
N ASN A 678 -38.88 35.99 4.49
CA ASN A 678 -39.22 36.78 3.32
C ASN A 678 -40.68 37.24 3.37
N ALA A 679 -40.91 38.42 3.94
CA ALA A 679 -42.25 39.01 4.06
C ALA A 679 -42.97 39.16 2.71
N ALA A 680 -42.23 39.45 1.63
CA ALA A 680 -42.76 39.67 0.29
C ALA A 680 -43.32 38.42 -0.43
N LEU A 681 -42.98 37.20 0.01
CA LEU A 681 -43.42 35.97 -0.66
C LEU A 681 -44.94 35.82 -0.73
N THR A 682 -45.43 35.40 -1.89
CA THR A 682 -46.84 35.11 -2.13
C THR A 682 -47.10 33.61 -1.99
N ILE A 683 -48.18 33.27 -1.28
CA ILE A 683 -48.62 31.88 -1.11
C ILE A 683 -50.14 31.82 -1.25
N GLY A 684 -50.61 30.88 -2.07
CA GLY A 684 -52.05 30.64 -2.28
C GLY A 684 -52.74 30.25 -0.97
N PHE A 685 -53.93 30.80 -0.72
CA PHE A 685 -54.65 30.57 0.54
C PHE A 685 -55.06 29.11 0.76
N GLU A 686 -55.16 28.30 -0.32
CA GLU A 686 -55.32 26.86 -0.18
C GLU A 686 -54.10 26.19 0.48
N TYR A 687 -52.89 26.55 0.07
CA TYR A 687 -51.65 26.07 0.69
C TYR A 687 -51.52 26.54 2.14
N VAL A 688 -51.93 27.78 2.45
CA VAL A 688 -52.06 28.26 3.84
C VAL A 688 -52.98 27.35 4.66
N GLN A 689 -54.12 26.90 4.11
CA GLN A 689 -55.02 25.98 4.80
C GLN A 689 -54.48 24.54 4.89
N LYS A 690 -53.76 24.05 3.86
CA LYS A 690 -53.10 22.73 3.85
C LYS A 690 -51.98 22.68 4.89
N LEU A 691 -51.10 23.69 4.94
CA LEU A 691 -50.06 23.84 5.96
C LEU A 691 -50.63 23.94 7.38
N LEU A 692 -51.74 24.67 7.61
CA LEU A 692 -52.37 24.73 8.93
C LEU A 692 -52.93 23.37 9.38
N LYS A 693 -53.51 22.57 8.47
CA LYS A 693 -53.94 21.19 8.78
C LYS A 693 -52.75 20.28 9.08
N LEU A 694 -51.66 20.41 8.34
CA LEU A 694 -50.44 19.64 8.59
C LEU A 694 -49.87 19.98 9.98
N ALA A 695 -49.78 21.26 10.32
CA ALA A 695 -49.40 21.72 11.66
C ALA A 695 -50.36 21.24 12.76
N GLU A 696 -51.66 21.14 12.48
CA GLU A 696 -52.63 20.53 13.41
C GLU A 696 -52.38 19.03 13.63
N ALA A 697 -52.04 18.29 12.58
CA ALA A 697 -51.75 16.86 12.67
C ALA A 697 -50.40 16.57 13.37
N THR A 698 -49.35 17.33 13.05
CA THR A 698 -47.98 17.11 13.57
C THR A 698 -47.67 17.89 14.84
N ARG A 699 -48.53 18.84 15.23
CA ARG A 699 -48.31 19.80 16.33
C ARG A 699 -47.08 20.71 16.14
N SER A 700 -46.62 20.95 14.90
CA SER A 700 -45.51 21.88 14.64
C SER A 700 -45.91 23.33 14.89
N ASP A 701 -45.46 23.86 16.04
CA ASP A 701 -45.74 25.22 16.52
C ASP A 701 -45.00 26.29 15.69
N LEU A 702 -43.98 25.89 14.89
CA LEU A 702 -43.28 26.75 13.92
C LEU A 702 -44.18 27.05 12.71
N ILE A 703 -44.69 26.01 12.05
CA ILE A 703 -45.59 26.14 10.89
C ILE A 703 -46.84 26.93 11.31
N ALA A 704 -47.44 26.58 12.45
CA ALA A 704 -48.64 27.25 12.96
C ALA A 704 -48.45 28.78 13.09
N LYS A 705 -47.38 29.24 13.75
CA LYS A 705 -47.14 30.68 14.01
C LYS A 705 -46.95 31.51 12.76
N THR A 706 -46.18 31.02 11.78
CA THR A 706 -45.91 31.77 10.55
C THR A 706 -47.11 31.72 9.59
N VAL A 707 -47.70 30.54 9.40
CA VAL A 707 -48.81 30.37 8.45
C VAL A 707 -50.08 31.07 8.97
N VAL A 708 -50.29 31.17 10.29
CA VAL A 708 -51.35 32.02 10.85
C VAL A 708 -51.16 33.49 10.52
N ARG A 709 -49.93 34.04 10.40
CA ARG A 709 -49.74 35.44 9.96
C ARG A 709 -50.25 35.64 8.54
N ARG A 710 -49.94 34.71 7.63
CA ARG A 710 -50.47 34.75 6.25
C ARG A 710 -51.99 34.59 6.23
N ALA A 711 -52.56 33.76 7.10
CA ALA A 711 -54.01 33.64 7.27
C ALA A 711 -54.67 34.91 7.87
N MET A 712 -54.01 35.62 8.79
CA MET A 712 -54.46 36.94 9.29
C MET A 712 -54.50 37.95 8.15
N THR A 713 -53.41 38.11 7.40
CA THR A 713 -53.35 39.03 6.25
C THR A 713 -54.43 38.72 5.22
N HIS A 714 -54.66 37.44 4.90
CA HIS A 714 -55.78 37.07 4.03
C HIS A 714 -57.14 37.44 4.64
N LEU A 715 -57.38 37.15 5.93
CA LEU A 715 -58.61 37.54 6.62
C LEU A 715 -58.87 39.05 6.55
N GLU A 716 -57.84 39.89 6.63
CA GLU A 716 -58.01 41.36 6.51
C GLU A 716 -58.57 41.78 5.15
N THR A 717 -58.26 41.03 4.07
CA THR A 717 -58.76 41.28 2.71
C THR A 717 -60.18 40.77 2.44
N VAL A 718 -60.76 39.96 3.33
CA VAL A 718 -62.11 39.41 3.14
C VAL A 718 -63.18 40.47 3.41
N ALA A 719 -63.93 40.81 2.36
CA ALA A 719 -64.97 41.82 2.40
C ALA A 719 -66.30 41.33 3.03
N ASP A 720 -66.67 40.06 2.84
CA ASP A 720 -67.86 39.48 3.47
C ASP A 720 -67.60 39.07 4.93
N ASP A 721 -68.40 39.63 5.83
CA ASP A 721 -68.36 39.29 7.26
C ASP A 721 -68.78 37.84 7.55
N ALA A 722 -69.65 37.23 6.73
CA ALA A 722 -70.07 35.85 6.94
C ALA A 722 -68.95 34.86 6.59
N GLU A 723 -68.28 35.05 5.44
CA GLU A 723 -67.07 34.33 5.05
C GLU A 723 -65.93 34.59 6.04
N GLN A 724 -65.61 35.85 6.37
CA GLN A 724 -64.48 36.20 7.25
C GLN A 724 -64.61 35.54 8.63
N ILE A 725 -65.80 35.57 9.25
CA ILE A 725 -66.02 34.90 10.55
C ILE A 725 -66.02 33.36 10.40
N THR A 726 -66.34 32.82 9.22
CA THR A 726 -66.28 31.37 8.94
C THR A 726 -64.84 30.90 8.77
N LEU A 727 -64.01 31.65 8.03
CA LEU A 727 -62.57 31.41 7.91
C LEU A 727 -61.86 31.60 9.25
N LEU A 728 -62.17 32.66 10.01
CA LEU A 728 -61.68 32.85 11.38
C LEU A 728 -62.04 31.65 12.28
N SER A 729 -63.26 31.13 12.17
CA SER A 729 -63.68 29.95 12.94
C SER A 729 -62.99 28.66 12.48
N LYS A 730 -62.55 28.56 11.22
CA LYS A 730 -61.78 27.43 10.69
C LYS A 730 -60.36 27.47 11.25
N THR A 731 -59.67 28.60 11.07
CA THR A 731 -58.32 28.85 11.60
C THR A 731 -58.26 28.64 13.12
N ALA A 732 -59.19 29.26 13.87
CA ALA A 732 -59.21 29.15 15.34
C ALA A 732 -59.50 27.74 15.88
N LYS A 733 -60.16 26.86 15.10
CA LYS A 733 -60.30 25.43 15.42
C LYS A 733 -58.99 24.69 15.16
N THR A 734 -58.43 24.86 13.97
CA THR A 734 -57.23 24.12 13.54
C THR A 734 -55.99 24.45 14.36
N ILE A 735 -55.89 25.66 14.94
CA ILE A 735 -54.82 26.01 15.89
C ILE A 735 -55.18 25.78 17.36
N ALA A 736 -56.31 25.14 17.68
CA ALA A 736 -56.84 25.10 19.05
C ALA A 736 -55.98 24.32 20.07
N TRP A 737 -54.97 23.59 19.58
CA TRP A 737 -53.95 22.90 20.37
C TRP A 737 -52.75 23.80 20.75
N SER A 738 -52.54 24.92 20.06
CA SER A 738 -51.43 25.86 20.31
C SER A 738 -51.94 27.11 21.01
N ALA A 739 -51.81 27.16 22.34
CA ALA A 739 -52.16 28.34 23.14
C ALA A 739 -51.38 29.59 22.69
N THR A 740 -50.12 29.43 22.28
CA THR A 740 -49.28 30.52 21.74
C THR A 740 -49.87 31.10 20.47
N THR A 741 -50.27 30.25 19.52
CA THR A 741 -50.82 30.71 18.22
C THR A 741 -52.25 31.21 18.37
N GLN A 742 -53.05 30.64 19.28
CA GLN A 742 -54.35 31.21 19.69
C GLN A 742 -54.18 32.62 20.28
N ASN A 743 -53.21 32.83 21.16
CA ASN A 743 -52.94 34.15 21.74
C ASN A 743 -52.47 35.16 20.69
N GLN A 744 -51.66 34.72 19.70
CA GLN A 744 -51.28 35.54 18.55
C GLN A 744 -52.52 35.96 17.72
N LEU A 745 -53.43 35.02 17.43
CA LEU A 745 -54.70 35.29 16.73
C LEU A 745 -55.62 36.22 17.55
N ALA A 746 -55.66 36.07 18.86
CA ALA A 746 -56.43 36.93 19.74
C ALA A 746 -55.83 38.34 19.90
N ALA A 747 -54.51 38.49 19.88
CA ALA A 747 -53.83 39.79 19.88
C ALA A 747 -54.12 40.56 18.59
N TRP A 748 -53.92 39.93 17.43
CA TRP A 748 -54.27 40.50 16.13
C TRP A 748 -55.75 40.90 16.05
N TRP A 749 -56.67 40.01 16.44
CA TRP A 749 -58.10 40.31 16.38
C TRP A 749 -58.53 41.48 17.28
N ARG A 750 -57.87 41.71 18.44
CA ARG A 750 -58.09 42.92 19.26
C ARG A 750 -57.71 44.18 18.51
N VAL A 751 -56.57 44.19 17.81
CA VAL A 751 -56.11 45.35 17.01
C VAL A 751 -57.02 45.55 15.80
N TYR A 752 -57.34 44.49 15.06
CA TYR A 752 -58.21 44.55 13.88
C TYR A 752 -59.64 44.99 14.24
N ALA A 753 -60.25 44.44 15.29
CA ALA A 753 -61.56 44.91 15.77
C ALA A 753 -61.53 46.36 16.29
N ARG A 754 -60.41 46.83 16.85
CA ARG A 754 -60.24 48.23 17.27
C ARG A 754 -60.26 49.20 16.08
N SER A 755 -59.83 48.79 14.88
CA SER A 755 -59.84 49.65 13.67
C SER A 755 -61.17 49.67 12.92
N GLN A 756 -62.00 48.62 13.02
CA GLN A 756 -63.24 48.53 12.23
C GLN A 756 -64.35 49.52 12.65
N ALA A 757 -65.24 49.86 11.72
CA ALA A 757 -66.43 50.67 11.98
C ALA A 757 -67.43 49.99 12.94
N VAL A 758 -68.20 50.79 13.69
CA VAL A 758 -69.17 50.30 14.71
C VAL A 758 -70.23 49.37 14.09
N ALA A 759 -70.71 49.66 12.88
CA ALA A 759 -71.69 48.82 12.19
C ALA A 759 -71.14 47.40 11.90
N ARG A 760 -69.88 47.30 11.47
CA ARG A 760 -69.21 46.01 11.21
C ARG A 760 -69.06 45.20 12.50
N LEU A 761 -68.66 45.84 13.60
CA LEU A 761 -68.60 45.19 14.93
C LEU A 761 -69.98 44.68 15.41
N GLN A 762 -71.07 45.40 15.12
CA GLN A 762 -72.43 44.94 15.44
C GLN A 762 -72.85 43.73 14.59
N ALA A 763 -72.50 43.71 13.29
CA ALA A 763 -72.70 42.56 12.43
C ALA A 763 -71.90 41.34 12.93
N TRP A 764 -70.64 41.54 13.34
CA TRP A 764 -69.80 40.49 13.89
C TRP A 764 -70.32 39.92 15.22
N ASP A 765 -70.80 40.73 16.18
CA ASP A 765 -71.36 40.18 17.44
C ASP A 765 -72.53 39.23 17.16
N LYS A 766 -73.40 39.60 16.20
CA LYS A 766 -74.48 38.73 15.72
C LYS A 766 -73.93 37.48 15.03
N ALA A 767 -72.97 37.62 14.12
CA ALA A 767 -72.36 36.52 13.37
C ALA A 767 -71.47 35.57 14.21
N LEU A 768 -71.01 36.03 15.39
CA LEU A 768 -70.24 35.27 16.37
C LEU A 768 -71.11 34.60 17.44
N THR A 769 -72.40 34.94 17.53
CA THR A 769 -73.33 34.34 18.49
C THR A 769 -73.42 32.82 18.27
N GLY A 770 -73.32 32.05 19.36
CA GLY A 770 -73.34 30.58 19.33
C GLY A 770 -72.03 29.88 18.91
N LYS A 771 -71.08 30.58 18.29
CA LYS A 771 -69.82 29.98 17.80
C LYS A 771 -68.81 29.74 18.93
N LYS A 772 -68.95 28.62 19.67
CA LYS A 772 -68.11 28.25 20.84
C LYS A 772 -66.59 28.53 20.67
N PRO A 773 -65.90 28.14 19.58
CA PRO A 773 -64.46 28.37 19.42
C PRO A 773 -64.04 29.85 19.29
N LEU A 774 -65.01 30.75 19.07
CA LEU A 774 -64.81 32.18 18.91
C LEU A 774 -65.46 33.01 20.04
N GLN A 775 -65.75 32.40 21.20
CA GLN A 775 -66.27 33.14 22.37
C GLN A 775 -65.31 34.27 22.80
N TRP A 776 -64.00 34.03 22.75
CA TRP A 776 -62.98 35.07 23.01
C TRP A 776 -63.06 36.21 21.97
N ALA A 777 -63.27 35.89 20.70
CA ALA A 777 -63.35 36.87 19.61
C ALA A 777 -64.62 37.72 19.73
N ARG A 778 -65.72 37.10 20.18
CA ARG A 778 -66.97 37.77 20.52
C ARG A 778 -66.81 38.71 21.72
N ALA A 779 -66.16 38.25 22.79
CA ALA A 779 -65.89 39.08 23.97
C ALA A 779 -65.07 40.33 23.61
N VAL A 780 -64.04 40.20 22.75
CA VAL A 780 -63.27 41.33 22.21
C VAL A 780 -64.17 42.33 21.46
N VAL A 781 -65.04 41.86 20.58
CA VAL A 781 -66.00 42.72 19.84
C VAL A 781 -66.99 43.40 20.78
N GLN A 782 -67.51 42.69 21.78
CA GLN A 782 -68.43 43.24 22.77
C GLN A 782 -67.78 44.30 23.66
N THR A 783 -66.55 44.06 24.15
CA THR A 783 -65.78 45.05 24.92
C THR A 783 -65.48 46.29 24.07
N ALA A 784 -65.08 46.13 22.81
CA ALA A 784 -64.86 47.26 21.89
C ALA A 784 -66.15 48.07 21.64
N LEU A 785 -67.31 47.42 21.49
CA LEU A 785 -68.61 48.08 21.40
C LEU A 785 -68.99 48.79 22.70
N SER A 786 -68.75 48.19 23.87
CA SER A 786 -69.07 48.78 25.17
C SER A 786 -68.20 50.00 25.49
N ILE A 787 -66.89 49.96 25.22
CA ILE A 787 -66.00 51.12 25.38
C ILE A 787 -66.43 52.26 24.44
N ARG A 788 -66.74 51.97 23.17
CA ARG A 788 -67.21 52.99 22.22
C ARG A 788 -68.58 53.59 22.60
N ARG A 789 -69.46 52.81 23.24
CA ARG A 789 -70.72 53.30 23.83
C ARG A 789 -70.47 54.19 25.05
N LEU A 790 -69.57 53.77 25.95
CA LEU A 790 -69.20 54.52 27.16
C LEU A 790 -68.59 55.89 26.83
N MET A 791 -67.69 55.95 25.84
CA MET A 791 -67.12 57.20 25.36
C MET A 791 -68.13 58.06 24.58
N ASN A 792 -69.15 57.45 23.93
CA ASN A 792 -70.19 58.15 23.18
C ASN A 792 -69.66 59.25 22.22
N LYS A 793 -68.69 58.89 21.38
CA LYS A 793 -67.92 59.76 20.47
C LYS A 793 -66.95 60.78 21.12
N ARG A 794 -66.93 60.93 22.44
CA ARG A 794 -66.03 61.85 23.14
C ARG A 794 -64.55 61.44 23.00
N SER A 795 -63.65 62.40 23.16
CA SER A 795 -62.24 62.14 23.44
C SER A 795 -62.05 61.50 24.83
N LEU A 796 -60.84 61.02 25.14
CA LEU A 796 -60.53 60.54 26.50
C LEU A 796 -60.45 61.69 27.52
N GLU A 797 -60.11 62.90 27.08
CA GLU A 797 -60.05 64.13 27.87
C GLU A 797 -61.47 64.61 28.22
N GLU A 798 -62.34 64.77 27.22
CA GLU A 798 -63.77 65.08 27.40
C GLU A 798 -64.51 64.01 28.25
N PHE A 799 -64.04 62.77 28.21
CA PHE A 799 -64.56 61.70 29.07
C PHE A 799 -64.03 61.82 30.51
N ALA A 800 -62.75 62.13 30.71
CA ALA A 800 -62.16 62.37 32.03
C ALA A 800 -62.78 63.59 32.72
N ASP A 801 -62.98 64.70 32.01
CA ASP A 801 -63.65 65.89 32.53
C ASP A 801 -65.10 65.61 32.94
N ALA A 802 -65.83 64.84 32.13
CA ALA A 802 -67.19 64.42 32.46
C ALA A 802 -67.24 63.50 33.69
N ILE A 803 -66.27 62.61 33.86
CA ILE A 803 -66.14 61.76 35.06
C ILE A 803 -65.74 62.58 36.28
N SER A 804 -64.82 63.53 36.15
CA SER A 804 -64.42 64.46 37.21
C SER A 804 -65.60 65.33 37.68
N THR A 805 -66.37 65.88 36.73
CA THR A 805 -67.59 66.64 37.00
C THR A 805 -68.63 65.78 37.73
N ALA A 806 -68.88 64.55 37.25
CA ALA A 806 -69.83 63.63 37.89
C ALA A 806 -69.38 63.22 39.30
N TYR A 807 -68.09 62.96 39.50
CA TYR A 807 -67.52 62.67 40.81
C TYR A 807 -67.67 63.85 41.76
N GLY A 808 -67.31 65.08 41.34
CA GLY A 808 -67.44 66.27 42.18
C GLY A 808 -68.88 66.56 42.62
N VAL A 809 -69.86 66.34 41.73
CA VAL A 809 -71.29 66.47 42.07
C VAL A 809 -71.72 65.39 43.08
N LEU A 810 -71.33 64.13 42.88
CA LEU A 810 -71.70 63.04 43.79
C LEU A 810 -70.99 63.13 45.15
N GLN A 811 -69.73 63.57 45.18
CA GLN A 811 -69.00 63.85 46.40
C GLN A 811 -69.67 65.00 47.18
N ALA A 812 -70.06 66.09 46.51
CA ALA A 812 -70.78 67.18 47.15
C ALA A 812 -72.14 66.76 47.73
N PHE A 813 -72.85 65.81 47.09
CA PHE A 813 -74.06 65.20 47.68
C PHE A 813 -73.74 64.37 48.92
N SER A 814 -72.68 63.54 48.89
CA SER A 814 -72.29 62.73 50.05
C SER A 814 -71.81 63.59 51.22
N ASP A 815 -70.89 64.54 50.98
CA ASP A 815 -70.37 65.47 51.99
C ASP A 815 -71.48 66.32 52.64
N SER A 816 -72.57 66.61 51.91
CA SER A 816 -73.70 67.38 52.43
C SER A 816 -74.71 66.56 53.24
N PHE A 817 -74.76 65.23 53.09
CA PHE A 817 -75.90 64.41 53.57
C PHE A 817 -75.55 63.03 54.18
N ASP A 818 -74.35 62.48 54.00
CA ASP A 818 -73.93 61.16 54.53
C ASP A 818 -73.12 61.23 55.85
N ASP A 819 -72.70 62.41 56.31
CA ASP A 819 -71.83 62.50 57.48
C ASP A 819 -72.52 61.95 58.75
N ARG A 820 -71.77 61.17 59.54
CA ARG A 820 -72.30 60.20 60.51
C ARG A 820 -72.85 60.80 61.82
N GLN A 821 -73.03 62.11 61.87
CA GLN A 821 -73.73 62.79 62.95
C GLN A 821 -75.19 62.98 62.55
N THR A 822 -76.12 62.91 63.51
CA THR A 822 -77.57 62.94 63.23
C THR A 822 -78.08 64.35 62.88
N ALA A 823 -77.63 64.89 61.74
CA ALA A 823 -78.19 66.08 61.13
C ALA A 823 -79.64 65.77 60.69
N GLN A 824 -80.60 66.51 61.24
CA GLN A 824 -81.99 66.38 60.80
C GLN A 824 -82.15 67.12 59.47
N PHE A 825 -82.53 66.38 58.42
CA PHE A 825 -82.76 66.93 57.08
C PHE A 825 -83.98 67.87 57.08
N ASP A 826 -83.74 69.18 57.26
CA ASP A 826 -84.80 70.17 57.21
C ASP A 826 -85.24 70.46 55.77
N GLN A 827 -86.36 69.82 55.39
CA GLN A 827 -87.02 70.04 54.12
C GLN A 827 -87.46 71.49 53.88
N GLN A 828 -87.69 72.28 54.95
CA GLN A 828 -88.13 73.66 54.81
C GLN A 828 -86.97 74.59 54.45
N THR A 829 -85.84 74.52 55.16
CA THR A 829 -84.62 75.28 54.81
C THR A 829 -84.14 74.96 53.39
N ILE A 830 -84.13 73.69 52.98
CA ILE A 830 -83.70 73.31 51.62
C ILE A 830 -84.64 73.88 50.54
N ARG A 831 -85.96 73.90 50.78
CA ARG A 831 -86.90 74.57 49.86
C ARG A 831 -86.66 76.08 49.81
N GLN A 832 -86.41 76.72 50.96
CA GLN A 832 -86.15 78.17 51.01
C GLN A 832 -84.86 78.56 50.27
N GLU A 833 -83.78 77.78 50.37
CA GLU A 833 -82.56 77.99 49.56
C GLU A 833 -82.81 77.79 48.06
N LEU A 834 -83.53 76.74 47.67
CA LEU A 834 -83.85 76.46 46.25
C LEU A 834 -84.81 77.50 45.65
N ASP A 835 -85.77 78.00 46.42
CA ASP A 835 -86.69 79.07 45.99
C ASP A 835 -85.96 80.42 45.91
N ALA A 836 -85.08 80.74 46.87
CA ALA A 836 -84.28 81.97 46.87
C ALA A 836 -83.33 82.03 45.66
N ARG A 837 -82.73 80.90 45.27
CA ARG A 837 -81.90 80.75 44.06
C ARG A 837 -82.70 80.45 42.80
N GLY A 838 -84.02 80.33 42.89
CA GLY A 838 -84.85 79.86 41.77
C GLY A 838 -84.72 80.71 40.51
N ALA A 839 -84.39 82.00 40.63
CA ALA A 839 -84.16 82.89 39.49
C ALA A 839 -82.93 82.50 38.62
N GLU A 840 -82.03 81.65 39.12
CA GLU A 840 -80.84 81.17 38.40
C GLU A 840 -81.16 80.15 37.29
N LEU A 841 -82.35 79.52 37.32
CA LEU A 841 -82.78 78.50 36.34
C LEU A 841 -84.18 78.78 35.79
N THR A 842 -84.32 78.70 34.46
CA THR A 842 -85.63 78.78 33.79
C THR A 842 -86.52 77.58 34.15
N PRO A 843 -87.85 77.67 33.98
CA PRO A 843 -88.76 76.56 34.30
C PRO A 843 -88.40 75.25 33.60
N ASP A 844 -87.95 75.31 32.35
CA ASP A 844 -87.56 74.13 31.58
C ASP A 844 -86.23 73.54 32.09
N GLU A 845 -85.25 74.36 32.43
CA GLU A 845 -84.00 73.90 33.07
C GLU A 845 -84.25 73.27 34.43
N ARG A 846 -85.17 73.83 35.24
CA ARG A 846 -85.58 73.19 36.51
C ARG A 846 -86.26 71.84 36.29
N ASN A 847 -87.12 71.73 35.28
CA ASN A 847 -87.76 70.46 34.92
C ASN A 847 -86.74 69.42 34.42
N ILE A 848 -85.76 69.85 33.62
CA ILE A 848 -84.65 69.01 33.15
C ILE A 848 -83.78 68.57 34.34
N LEU A 849 -83.41 69.48 35.25
CA LEU A 849 -82.62 69.17 36.44
C LEU A 849 -83.34 68.19 37.37
N ALA A 850 -84.62 68.43 37.68
CA ALA A 850 -85.41 67.53 38.53
C ALA A 850 -85.56 66.13 37.92
N LYS A 851 -85.79 66.05 36.59
CA LYS A 851 -85.81 64.78 35.86
C LYS A 851 -84.45 64.08 35.91
N ASN A 852 -83.37 64.80 35.63
CA ASN A 852 -82.01 64.26 35.60
C ASN A 852 -81.57 63.75 36.99
N LEU A 853 -81.91 64.46 38.07
CA LEU A 853 -81.62 64.03 39.44
C LEU A 853 -82.33 62.72 39.80
N ARG A 854 -83.59 62.56 39.40
CA ARG A 854 -84.33 61.30 39.58
C ARG A 854 -83.72 60.17 38.75
N GLU A 855 -83.47 60.40 37.47
CA GLU A 855 -82.92 59.37 36.56
C GLU A 855 -81.48 58.99 36.92
N LEU A 856 -80.71 59.92 37.50
CA LEU A 856 -79.40 59.64 38.09
C LEU A 856 -79.50 58.79 39.36
N ALA A 857 -80.45 59.06 40.26
CA ALA A 857 -80.67 58.24 41.46
C ALA A 857 -81.15 56.82 41.11
N GLU A 858 -82.07 56.68 40.15
CA GLU A 858 -82.52 55.40 39.60
C GLU A 858 -81.35 54.62 38.96
N LEU A 859 -80.49 55.29 38.19
CA LEU A 859 -79.31 54.68 37.56
C LEU A 859 -78.23 54.26 38.57
N ILE A 860 -77.98 55.06 39.61
CA ILE A 860 -77.05 54.71 40.70
C ILE A 860 -77.56 53.47 41.44
N THR A 861 -78.86 53.41 41.72
CA THR A 861 -79.51 52.24 42.34
C THR A 861 -79.36 51.00 41.45
N GLU A 862 -79.67 51.10 40.15
CA GLU A 862 -79.53 49.97 39.22
C GLU A 862 -78.08 49.48 39.10
N ILE A 863 -77.10 50.40 39.10
CA ILE A 863 -75.67 50.07 39.06
C ILE A 863 -75.22 49.39 40.36
N ALA A 864 -75.73 49.82 41.52
CA ALA A 864 -75.46 49.19 42.82
C ALA A 864 -76.09 47.79 42.93
N GLU A 865 -77.36 47.62 42.56
CA GLU A 865 -78.04 46.31 42.56
C GLU A 865 -77.35 45.31 41.63
N ARG A 866 -76.85 45.77 40.47
CA ARG A 866 -76.09 44.93 39.52
C ARG A 866 -74.69 44.54 40.00
N ARG A 867 -74.12 45.20 41.02
CA ARG A 867 -72.92 44.73 41.73
C ARG A 867 -73.26 43.53 42.63
N SER A 868 -74.43 43.54 43.27
CA SER A 868 -74.85 42.55 44.27
C SER A 868 -75.40 41.23 43.70
N LYS A 869 -74.59 40.46 42.97
CA LYS A 869 -74.85 39.01 42.82
C LYS A 869 -74.50 38.29 44.14
N ALA A 870 -75.52 38.12 44.97
CA ALA A 870 -75.44 37.71 46.38
C ALA A 870 -74.80 36.33 46.70
N THR A 871 -74.26 35.61 45.72
CA THR A 871 -73.59 34.29 45.91
C THR A 871 -72.09 34.38 46.16
N LEU A 872 -71.47 35.57 46.08
CA LEU A 872 -70.05 35.79 46.38
C LEU A 872 -69.84 36.55 47.69
N ILE A 873 -70.09 35.87 48.81
CA ILE A 873 -69.61 36.31 50.13
C ILE A 873 -68.09 36.05 50.19
N ARG A 874 -67.33 36.94 49.55
CA ARG A 874 -65.87 37.08 49.69
C ARG A 874 -65.57 38.43 50.31
N ARG A 875 -64.38 38.59 50.90
CA ARG A 875 -63.97 39.86 51.51
C ARG A 875 -63.88 40.94 50.42
N GLU A 876 -64.66 42.02 50.55
CA GLU A 876 -64.76 43.03 49.47
C GLU A 876 -63.40 43.65 49.15
N GLU A 877 -62.57 43.89 50.16
CA GLU A 877 -61.20 44.40 50.06
C GLU A 877 -60.29 43.53 49.17
N GLU A 878 -60.48 42.20 49.20
CA GLU A 878 -59.66 41.26 48.44
C GLU A 878 -60.04 41.29 46.95
N ILE A 879 -61.35 41.30 46.65
CA ILE A 879 -61.87 41.48 45.29
C ILE A 879 -61.49 42.87 44.75
N GLU A 880 -61.57 43.91 45.58
CA GLU A 880 -61.22 45.27 45.20
C GLU A 880 -59.73 45.38 44.84
N ARG A 881 -58.85 44.81 45.67
CA ARG A 881 -57.42 44.71 45.37
C ARG A 881 -57.16 43.89 44.09
N GLN A 882 -57.86 42.78 43.88
CA GLN A 882 -57.70 41.95 42.68
C GLN A 882 -58.24 42.63 41.41
N LEU A 883 -59.28 43.46 41.50
CA LEU A 883 -59.77 44.29 40.39
C LEU A 883 -58.79 45.43 40.08
N LEU A 884 -58.30 46.13 41.11
CA LEU A 884 -57.30 47.20 40.96
C LEU A 884 -56.02 46.66 40.33
N SER A 885 -55.46 45.56 40.84
CA SER A 885 -54.25 44.92 40.30
C SER A 885 -54.50 44.08 39.04
N GLY A 886 -55.67 44.17 38.41
CA GLY A 886 -56.01 43.50 37.16
C GLY A 886 -56.18 41.98 37.22
N ALA A 887 -55.90 41.35 38.37
CA ALA A 887 -55.95 39.92 38.60
C ALA A 887 -57.37 39.31 38.54
N GLN A 888 -58.42 40.13 38.70
CA GLN A 888 -59.81 39.75 38.49
C GLN A 888 -60.42 40.55 37.32
N SER A 889 -61.12 39.85 36.42
CA SER A 889 -61.91 40.47 35.36
C SER A 889 -63.20 41.12 35.93
N PRO A 890 -63.57 42.32 35.48
CA PRO A 890 -64.78 43.01 35.96
C PRO A 890 -66.07 42.30 35.51
N GLN A 891 -67.10 42.29 36.36
CA GLN A 891 -68.40 41.65 36.07
C GLN A 891 -69.57 42.65 36.07
N SER A 892 -69.41 43.80 36.70
CA SER A 892 -70.35 44.92 36.77
C SER A 892 -69.71 46.24 36.30
N ALA A 893 -70.53 47.30 36.19
CA ALA A 893 -70.03 48.64 35.89
C ALA A 893 -69.09 49.18 36.98
N ILE A 894 -69.39 48.92 38.27
CA ILE A 894 -68.54 49.31 39.40
C ILE A 894 -67.20 48.56 39.34
N ASP A 895 -67.21 47.25 39.05
CA ASP A 895 -65.96 46.50 38.89
C ASP A 895 -65.12 47.05 37.73
N THR A 896 -65.78 47.47 36.65
CA THR A 896 -65.12 48.06 35.47
C THR A 896 -64.49 49.41 35.83
N MET A 897 -65.16 50.25 36.62
CA MET A 897 -64.58 51.50 37.14
C MET A 897 -63.38 51.24 38.05
N ARG A 898 -63.46 50.24 38.94
CA ARG A 898 -62.34 49.83 39.82
C ARG A 898 -61.15 49.30 39.01
N TRP A 899 -61.41 48.43 38.04
CA TRP A 899 -60.38 47.89 37.15
C TRP A 899 -59.72 48.98 36.29
N LEU A 900 -60.50 49.91 35.73
CA LEU A 900 -59.96 51.06 34.99
C LEU A 900 -59.17 52.01 35.89
N SER A 901 -59.59 52.24 37.13
CA SER A 901 -58.84 53.05 38.11
C SER A 901 -57.46 52.42 38.40
N GLY A 902 -57.40 51.12 38.62
CA GLY A 902 -56.15 50.38 38.81
C GLY A 902 -55.22 50.45 37.59
N TYR A 903 -55.77 50.29 36.39
CA TYR A 903 -55.03 50.45 35.13
C TYR A 903 -54.46 51.88 34.97
N LEU A 904 -55.30 52.89 35.13
CA LEU A 904 -54.92 54.31 34.94
C LEU A 904 -53.98 54.84 36.02
N SER A 905 -53.99 54.25 37.22
CA SER A 905 -53.05 54.58 38.30
C SER A 905 -51.75 53.78 38.27
N GLY A 906 -51.55 52.90 37.28
CA GLY A 906 -50.34 52.08 37.15
C GLY A 906 -50.21 50.98 38.22
N GLN A 907 -51.32 50.58 38.86
CA GLN A 907 -51.37 49.45 39.81
C GLN A 907 -51.49 48.09 39.10
N GLN A 908 -51.63 48.10 37.78
CA GLN A 908 -51.56 46.93 36.91
C GLN A 908 -50.20 46.94 36.22
N ASP A 909 -49.40 45.89 36.45
CA ASP A 909 -48.20 45.64 35.66
C ASP A 909 -48.59 45.46 34.17
N ASN A 910 -47.95 46.22 33.27
CA ASN A 910 -48.21 46.20 31.82
C ASN A 910 -47.38 45.13 31.09
#